data_AF-A0A6J4IUX3-F1
#
_entry.id   AF-A0A6J4IUX3-F1
#
_cell.length_a   1.000
_cell.length_b   1.000
_cell.length_c   1.000
_cell.angle_alpha   90.00
_cell.angle_beta   90.00
_cell.angle_gamma   90.00
#
_symmetry.space_group_name_H-M   'P 1'
#
loop_
_entity.id
_entity.type
_entity.pdbx_description
1 polymer ?
#
loop_
_entity_poly.entity_id
_entity_poly.type
_entity_poly.pdbx_seq_one_letter_code
_entity_poly.pdbx_strand_id
1 'polypeptide(L)'
;MSPSARAAKPKASLQVEHVHLIAQDALLLTGTTPAAELPGRVAFVTLSTTAVLEHDALVLERGDRPDGRAWFLVATIPADEGDGGRTASIEIGSGPSAVSVAVPDRSSAVPDLQSLVLHLVTAVPDGARADVLEWLCRFEGRTTSEDPTSLSESLFAVREVLRERLPVCQLLPEARHGLSVDLVLAADERTFYLKGWSRSAGAPLARLTAVSPEGDRSELLPRAFRHVRGDVAEFYAACARPEEDSRYGFIATVRLPAPSGRAAGWVVEAVDADGVGVEALGPAVQDDVAAARQLVLFDAAYELPGEDTLRATHLAPALARLQGRLHGSIGAARIDDYGPQPADPAVTIIVPLYQRLEFVEHQLAQFVHDDEVSANELLYVLDSPTDEAWLRHLATSLFPLYRVPFRTVVMSANGGFAAANNVAASIARGRKLLLVNSDVIPDRPGWVGRMAEFYDETPGIGALGVKLLYEDDSLQHAGLFFKRVADGTTWNNEHLFKGLHRSFPGANVTRPVPAVTAACMMVDRQLFADMGGLSTAYVQGDYEDSDFCLRLARSGKETWYLPSVELYHLEGQSYPSVLRAQTTGYNQWLHTHLWDEDIEAIAAAWEAAPPGQVPAAPPAVRRNRPATPRAPKAPVTAQS
;
A
#
# COMPACT_ATOMS: atom_id res chain seq x y z
N MET A 1 -69.23 -51.18 7.87
CA MET A 1 -68.91 -50.06 6.96
C MET A 1 -68.74 -48.81 7.80
N SER A 2 -67.52 -48.30 7.94
CA SER A 2 -67.23 -46.96 8.46
C SER A 2 -66.13 -46.34 7.59
N PRO A 3 -66.15 -45.02 7.32
CA PRO A 3 -65.42 -44.41 6.22
C PRO A 3 -64.00 -43.99 6.61
N SER A 4 -63.13 -44.04 5.61
CA SER A 4 -61.75 -43.56 5.56
C SER A 4 -61.57 -42.14 6.10
N ALA A 5 -60.78 -41.98 7.16
CA ALA A 5 -60.17 -40.71 7.54
C ALA A 5 -58.90 -40.48 6.71
N ARG A 6 -58.96 -39.53 5.78
CA ARG A 6 -57.79 -39.00 5.06
C ARG A 6 -56.88 -38.31 6.07
N ALA A 7 -55.70 -38.88 6.34
CA ALA A 7 -54.66 -38.21 7.09
C ALA A 7 -54.17 -36.99 6.30
N ALA A 8 -54.29 -35.80 6.89
CA ALA A 8 -53.74 -34.58 6.34
C ALA A 8 -52.20 -34.66 6.35
N LYS A 9 -51.56 -34.39 5.20
CA LYS A 9 -50.10 -34.21 5.14
C LYS A 9 -49.71 -33.03 6.05
N PRO A 10 -48.65 -33.15 6.89
CA PRO A 10 -48.18 -32.01 7.65
C PRO A 10 -47.73 -30.92 6.68
N LYS A 11 -48.23 -29.69 6.87
CA LYS A 11 -47.75 -28.50 6.15
C LYS A 11 -46.29 -28.28 6.56
N ALA A 12 -45.39 -28.09 5.60
CA ALA A 12 -44.03 -27.65 5.88
C ALA A 12 -44.08 -26.35 6.72
N SER A 13 -43.35 -26.36 7.83
CA SER A 13 -43.21 -25.27 8.79
C SER A 13 -42.39 -24.11 8.23
N LEU A 14 -41.40 -24.42 7.39
CA LEU A 14 -40.58 -23.47 6.65
C LEU A 14 -41.31 -23.01 5.37
N GLN A 15 -41.35 -21.70 5.12
CA GLN A 15 -41.84 -21.14 3.86
C GLN A 15 -40.77 -20.27 3.23
N VAL A 16 -40.38 -20.61 1.99
CA VAL A 16 -39.57 -19.74 1.15
C VAL A 16 -40.52 -18.83 0.39
N GLU A 17 -40.39 -17.54 0.61
CA GLU A 17 -41.21 -16.51 -0.03
C GLU A 17 -40.56 -16.06 -1.33
N HIS A 18 -39.22 -15.94 -1.33
CA HIS A 18 -38.48 -15.45 -2.48
C HIS A 18 -37.09 -16.10 -2.64
N VAL A 19 -36.62 -16.16 -3.90
CA VAL A 19 -35.29 -16.66 -4.29
C VAL A 19 -34.72 -15.73 -5.36
N HIS A 20 -33.54 -15.17 -5.10
CA HIS A 20 -32.92 -14.15 -5.96
C HIS A 20 -31.44 -14.43 -6.16
N LEU A 21 -30.97 -14.26 -7.40
CA LEU A 21 -29.54 -14.22 -7.70
C LEU A 21 -28.98 -12.86 -7.30
N ILE A 22 -27.96 -12.86 -6.45
CA ILE A 22 -27.21 -11.64 -6.07
C ILE A 22 -25.82 -11.59 -6.71
N ALA A 23 -25.34 -12.73 -7.24
CA ALA A 23 -24.19 -12.86 -8.14
C ALA A 23 -24.41 -14.11 -9.02
N GLN A 24 -23.47 -14.39 -9.94
CA GLN A 24 -23.54 -15.60 -10.79
C GLN A 24 -23.56 -16.91 -9.98
N ASP A 25 -22.86 -16.95 -8.85
CA ASP A 25 -22.70 -18.11 -7.97
C ASP A 25 -23.30 -17.88 -6.57
N ALA A 26 -24.15 -16.87 -6.37
CA ALA A 26 -24.74 -16.58 -5.06
C ALA A 26 -26.24 -16.32 -5.13
N LEU A 27 -26.99 -17.00 -4.25
CA LEU A 27 -28.44 -16.85 -4.11
C LEU A 27 -28.80 -16.30 -2.74
N LEU A 28 -29.67 -15.30 -2.73
CA LEU A 28 -30.40 -14.84 -1.55
C LEU A 28 -31.79 -15.47 -1.52
N LEU A 29 -32.06 -16.23 -0.46
CA LEU A 29 -33.36 -16.80 -0.16
C LEU A 29 -33.95 -16.07 1.05
N THR A 30 -35.24 -15.76 0.96
CA THR A 30 -35.96 -15.12 2.06
C THR A 30 -37.26 -15.85 2.33
N GLY A 31 -37.65 -15.86 3.60
CA GLY A 31 -38.83 -16.59 4.01
C GLY A 31 -39.17 -16.43 5.49
N THR A 32 -40.10 -17.26 5.94
CA THR A 32 -40.52 -17.34 7.33
C THR A 32 -40.29 -18.74 7.90
N THR A 33 -39.92 -18.80 9.18
CA THR A 33 -39.67 -20.06 9.90
C THR A 33 -40.16 -19.99 11.35
N PRO A 34 -40.63 -21.10 11.95
CA PRO A 34 -40.90 -21.18 13.39
C PRO A 34 -39.61 -21.06 14.20
N ALA A 35 -39.72 -20.60 15.46
CA ALA A 35 -38.60 -20.22 16.31
C ALA A 35 -37.53 -21.32 16.58
N ALA A 36 -37.80 -22.59 16.26
CA ALA A 36 -36.94 -23.75 16.56
C ALA A 36 -36.35 -24.46 15.32
N GLU A 37 -36.63 -24.02 14.10
CA GLU A 37 -36.26 -24.74 12.86
C GLU A 37 -35.41 -23.87 11.93
N LEU A 38 -34.12 -23.76 12.24
CA LEU A 38 -33.13 -23.31 11.27
C LEU A 38 -32.90 -24.42 10.23
N PRO A 39 -32.76 -24.09 8.94
CA PRO A 39 -32.38 -25.08 7.94
C PRO A 39 -30.95 -25.55 8.18
N GLY A 40 -30.79 -26.76 8.72
CA GLY A 40 -29.48 -27.36 8.99
C GLY A 40 -28.78 -27.94 7.75
N ARG A 41 -29.44 -27.91 6.58
CA ARG A 41 -28.88 -28.36 5.30
C ARG A 41 -29.57 -27.63 4.16
N VAL A 42 -28.77 -27.09 3.24
CA VAL A 42 -29.22 -26.58 1.94
C VAL A 42 -28.49 -27.39 0.87
N ALA A 43 -29.23 -27.93 -0.10
CA ALA A 43 -28.67 -28.74 -1.17
C ALA A 43 -29.16 -28.25 -2.53
N PHE A 44 -28.25 -28.17 -3.49
CA PHE A 44 -28.53 -27.90 -4.89
C PHE A 44 -28.72 -29.22 -5.61
N VAL A 45 -29.87 -29.37 -6.25
CA VAL A 45 -30.30 -30.60 -6.92
C VAL A 45 -30.47 -30.31 -8.40
N THR A 46 -29.69 -31.02 -9.21
CA THR A 46 -29.83 -31.07 -10.67
C THR A 46 -30.50 -32.40 -11.07
N LEU A 47 -30.73 -32.61 -12.37
CA LEU A 47 -31.23 -33.88 -12.89
C LEU A 47 -30.26 -35.05 -12.67
N SER A 48 -28.96 -34.77 -12.50
CA SER A 48 -27.88 -35.75 -12.49
C SER A 48 -27.06 -35.80 -11.19
N THR A 49 -27.09 -34.73 -10.38
CA THR A 49 -26.25 -34.58 -9.18
C THR A 49 -26.98 -33.85 -8.04
N THR A 50 -26.52 -34.08 -6.81
CA THR A 50 -26.94 -33.30 -5.64
C THR A 50 -25.69 -32.85 -4.89
N ALA A 51 -25.49 -31.54 -4.80
CA ALA A 51 -24.39 -30.92 -4.06
C ALA A 51 -24.92 -30.26 -2.80
N VAL A 52 -24.23 -30.41 -1.68
CA VAL A 52 -24.55 -29.64 -0.46
C VAL A 52 -23.96 -28.25 -0.62
N LEU A 53 -24.77 -27.23 -0.40
CA LEU A 53 -24.34 -25.83 -0.51
C LEU A 53 -23.72 -25.37 0.79
N GLU A 54 -22.64 -24.59 0.67
CA GLU A 54 -22.23 -23.74 1.77
C GLU A 54 -23.22 -22.58 1.85
N HIS A 55 -23.73 -22.33 3.06
CA HIS A 55 -24.69 -21.27 3.28
C HIS A 55 -24.41 -20.57 4.61
N ASP A 56 -24.79 -19.30 4.66
CA ASP A 56 -24.96 -18.56 5.91
C ASP A 56 -26.44 -18.27 6.08
N ALA A 57 -26.92 -18.11 7.31
CA ALA A 57 -28.32 -17.81 7.59
C ALA A 57 -28.47 -16.79 8.72
N LEU A 58 -29.26 -15.74 8.48
CA LEU A 58 -29.63 -14.73 9.46
C LEU A 58 -31.13 -14.84 9.75
N VAL A 59 -31.50 -14.91 11.03
CA VAL A 59 -32.90 -14.97 11.47
C VAL A 59 -33.20 -13.73 12.29
N LEU A 60 -34.26 -13.01 11.92
CA LEU A 60 -34.69 -11.77 12.56
C LEU A 60 -36.09 -11.94 13.16
N GLU A 61 -36.31 -11.31 14.31
CA GLU A 61 -37.63 -11.23 14.91
C GLU A 61 -38.45 -10.14 14.20
N ARG A 62 -39.68 -10.49 13.79
CA ARG A 62 -40.60 -9.57 13.12
C ARG A 62 -41.56 -8.99 14.15
N GLY A 63 -41.45 -7.70 14.43
CA GLY A 63 -42.13 -7.05 15.56
C GLY A 63 -43.66 -7.10 15.56
N ASP A 64 -44.29 -7.17 14.37
CA ASP A 64 -45.74 -6.97 14.22
C ASP A 64 -46.52 -8.22 13.74
N ARG A 65 -45.89 -9.41 13.66
CA ARG A 65 -46.54 -10.62 13.13
C ARG A 65 -46.65 -11.76 14.16
N PRO A 66 -47.86 -12.30 14.43
CA PRO A 66 -48.04 -13.46 15.30
C PRO A 66 -47.55 -14.80 14.69
N ASP A 67 -47.10 -14.80 13.43
CA ASP A 67 -46.93 -15.97 12.56
C ASP A 67 -45.48 -16.47 12.34
N GLY A 68 -44.46 -15.92 13.01
CA GLY A 68 -43.10 -16.52 13.05
C GLY A 68 -41.93 -15.54 12.84
N ARG A 69 -40.69 -16.06 12.79
CA ARG A 69 -39.46 -15.27 12.53
C ARG A 69 -39.20 -15.16 11.03
N ALA A 70 -38.67 -14.02 10.59
CA ALA A 70 -38.18 -13.85 9.22
C ALA A 70 -36.74 -14.37 9.12
N TRP A 71 -36.36 -14.92 7.97
CA TRP A 71 -34.99 -15.37 7.76
C TRP A 71 -34.49 -15.00 6.37
N PHE A 72 -33.19 -14.79 6.31
CA PHE A 72 -32.38 -14.58 5.12
C PHE A 72 -31.34 -15.70 5.08
N LEU A 73 -31.17 -16.32 3.93
CA LEU A 73 -30.12 -17.32 3.72
C LEU A 73 -29.42 -16.99 2.43
N VAL A 74 -28.10 -16.90 2.49
CA VAL A 74 -27.29 -16.75 1.29
C VAL A 74 -26.51 -18.03 1.12
N ALA A 75 -26.59 -18.61 -0.07
CA ALA A 75 -25.93 -19.86 -0.41
C ALA A 75 -25.09 -19.71 -1.67
N THR A 76 -23.92 -20.35 -1.69
CA THR A 76 -23.08 -20.45 -2.89
C THR A 76 -23.63 -21.54 -3.80
N ILE A 77 -23.75 -21.25 -5.09
CA ILE A 77 -24.18 -22.20 -6.11
C ILE A 77 -22.93 -22.83 -6.75
N PRO A 78 -22.89 -24.15 -6.93
CA PRO A 78 -21.81 -24.81 -7.65
C PRO A 78 -21.68 -24.28 -9.08
N ALA A 79 -20.43 -24.21 -9.56
CA ALA A 79 -20.12 -23.95 -10.96
C ALA A 79 -20.78 -25.04 -11.85
N ASP A 80 -21.28 -24.62 -13.00
CA ASP A 80 -22.06 -25.47 -13.91
C ASP A 80 -21.17 -26.59 -14.51
N GLU A 81 -21.26 -27.81 -13.98
CA GLU A 81 -20.68 -28.99 -14.63
C GLU A 81 -21.62 -29.48 -15.76
N GLY A 82 -21.72 -28.70 -16.83
CA GLY A 82 -21.98 -29.23 -18.18
C GLY A 82 -23.39 -29.69 -18.58
N ASP A 83 -24.47 -29.37 -17.86
CA ASP A 83 -25.81 -29.90 -18.20
C ASP A 83 -26.88 -28.82 -18.51
N GLY A 84 -26.67 -28.09 -19.62
CA GLY A 84 -27.75 -27.62 -20.50
C GLY A 84 -28.92 -26.79 -19.94
N GLY A 85 -28.82 -26.21 -18.74
CA GLY A 85 -29.76 -25.20 -18.24
C GLY A 85 -31.20 -25.66 -18.00
N ARG A 86 -31.44 -26.94 -17.64
CA ARG A 86 -32.80 -27.41 -17.32
C ARG A 86 -33.05 -27.51 -15.81
N THR A 87 -33.75 -26.50 -15.31
CA THR A 87 -34.45 -26.37 -14.01
C THR A 87 -33.73 -26.98 -12.81
N ALA A 88 -32.82 -26.20 -12.23
CA ALA A 88 -32.20 -26.47 -10.95
C ALA A 88 -33.16 -26.15 -9.80
N SER A 89 -33.19 -27.00 -8.77
CA SER A 89 -33.98 -26.78 -7.55
C SER A 89 -33.08 -26.81 -6.32
N ILE A 90 -33.45 -26.05 -5.29
CA ILE A 90 -32.79 -26.04 -4.00
C ILE A 90 -33.68 -26.72 -2.99
N GLU A 91 -33.14 -27.73 -2.31
CA GLU A 91 -33.77 -28.36 -1.16
C GLU A 91 -33.24 -27.77 0.14
N ILE A 92 -34.15 -27.28 0.97
CA ILE A 92 -33.85 -26.69 2.27
C ILE A 92 -34.45 -27.57 3.37
N GLY A 93 -33.60 -28.08 4.27
CA GLY A 93 -33.97 -28.95 5.39
C GLY A 93 -33.57 -30.41 5.19
N SER A 94 -34.12 -31.31 6.01
CA SER A 94 -33.92 -32.76 5.88
C SER A 94 -35.19 -33.55 6.13
N GLY A 95 -35.39 -34.64 5.38
CA GLY A 95 -36.55 -35.53 5.52
C GLY A 95 -37.86 -34.99 4.90
N PRO A 96 -39.04 -35.44 5.37
CA PRO A 96 -40.34 -35.11 4.76
C PRO A 96 -40.79 -33.65 4.92
N SER A 97 -40.01 -32.83 5.64
CA SER A 97 -40.24 -31.39 5.85
C SER A 97 -39.39 -30.51 4.91
N ALA A 98 -38.60 -31.11 4.02
CA ALA A 98 -37.75 -30.36 3.09
C ALA A 98 -38.58 -29.54 2.10
N VAL A 99 -38.17 -28.28 1.89
CA VAL A 99 -38.80 -27.37 0.93
C VAL A 99 -37.94 -27.34 -0.32
N SER A 100 -38.54 -27.64 -1.47
CA SER A 100 -37.87 -27.55 -2.79
C SER A 100 -38.33 -26.29 -3.52
N VAL A 101 -37.39 -25.48 -3.98
CA VAL A 101 -37.66 -24.22 -4.68
C VAL A 101 -36.87 -24.14 -5.98
N ALA A 102 -37.49 -23.66 -7.04
CA ALA A 102 -36.82 -23.48 -8.33
C ALA A 102 -35.84 -22.30 -8.28
N VAL A 103 -34.67 -22.48 -8.89
CA VAL A 103 -33.67 -21.41 -9.03
C VAL A 103 -34.00 -20.54 -10.26
N PRO A 104 -33.96 -19.19 -10.15
CA PRO A 104 -34.12 -18.29 -11.29
C PRO A 104 -33.09 -18.52 -12.40
N ASP A 105 -33.41 -18.14 -13.63
CA ASP A 105 -32.51 -18.26 -14.79
C ASP A 105 -31.28 -17.33 -14.61
N ARG A 106 -30.08 -17.92 -14.72
CA ARG A 106 -28.77 -17.23 -14.62
C ARG A 106 -28.57 -16.16 -15.70
N SER A 107 -29.31 -16.23 -16.81
CA SER A 107 -29.22 -15.26 -17.93
C SER A 107 -30.15 -14.06 -17.79
N SER A 108 -31.07 -14.08 -16.83
CA SER A 108 -31.97 -12.95 -16.58
C SER A 108 -31.29 -11.92 -15.66
N ALA A 109 -30.85 -10.80 -16.22
CA ALA A 109 -30.50 -9.63 -15.43
C ALA A 109 -31.75 -9.19 -14.64
N VAL A 110 -31.70 -9.21 -13.30
CA VAL A 110 -32.88 -8.92 -12.47
C VAL A 110 -32.87 -7.45 -12.03
N PRO A 111 -33.82 -6.62 -12.51
CA PRO A 111 -33.92 -5.20 -12.16
C PRO A 111 -34.62 -4.93 -10.82
N ASP A 112 -34.77 -5.91 -9.92
CA ASP A 112 -35.66 -5.73 -8.76
C ASP A 112 -35.27 -6.39 -7.42
N LEU A 113 -33.97 -6.54 -7.16
CA LEU A 113 -33.48 -6.81 -5.81
C LEU A 113 -33.93 -5.69 -4.83
N GLN A 114 -34.10 -4.48 -5.35
CA GLN A 114 -34.60 -3.30 -4.65
C GLN A 114 -36.05 -3.46 -4.14
N SER A 115 -37.04 -3.81 -4.95
CA SER A 115 -38.43 -3.94 -4.43
C SER A 115 -38.64 -5.20 -3.62
N LEU A 116 -37.84 -6.25 -3.85
CA LEU A 116 -37.81 -7.44 -3.00
C LEU A 116 -37.46 -7.07 -1.56
N VAL A 117 -36.32 -6.38 -1.40
CA VAL A 117 -35.81 -5.97 -0.11
C VAL A 117 -36.79 -5.00 0.55
N LEU A 118 -37.37 -4.06 -0.21
CA LEU A 118 -38.40 -3.13 0.28
C LEU A 118 -39.65 -3.86 0.84
N HIS A 119 -40.13 -4.92 0.17
CA HIS A 119 -41.30 -5.70 0.63
C HIS A 119 -41.05 -6.47 1.93
N LEU A 120 -39.81 -6.87 2.18
CA LEU A 120 -39.44 -7.67 3.35
C LEU A 120 -39.06 -6.80 4.55
N VAL A 121 -38.43 -5.66 4.30
CA VAL A 121 -37.80 -4.82 5.32
C VAL A 121 -38.72 -3.78 5.95
N THR A 122 -39.84 -3.42 5.30
CA THR A 122 -40.88 -2.57 5.89
C THR A 122 -41.44 -3.11 7.22
N ALA A 123 -41.20 -4.38 7.55
CA ALA A 123 -41.66 -5.02 8.79
C ALA A 123 -40.52 -5.39 9.76
N VAL A 124 -39.28 -4.96 9.50
CA VAL A 124 -38.09 -5.26 10.31
C VAL A 124 -37.64 -3.98 11.04
N PRO A 125 -37.45 -4.00 12.37
CA PRO A 125 -36.98 -2.85 13.15
C PRO A 125 -35.59 -2.35 12.73
N ASP A 126 -35.28 -1.09 13.02
CA ASP A 126 -34.12 -0.35 12.50
C ASP A 126 -32.78 -1.07 12.75
N GLY A 127 -32.55 -1.59 13.95
CA GLY A 127 -31.32 -2.32 14.29
C GLY A 127 -31.11 -3.58 13.44
N ALA A 128 -32.20 -4.28 13.10
CA ALA A 128 -32.13 -5.53 12.35
C ALA A 128 -31.84 -5.30 10.85
N ARG A 129 -32.04 -4.10 10.29
CA ARG A 129 -31.63 -3.78 8.91
C ARG A 129 -30.11 -3.62 8.78
N ALA A 130 -29.46 -3.03 9.79
CA ALA A 130 -28.01 -2.93 9.85
C ALA A 130 -27.36 -4.33 9.95
N ASP A 131 -27.96 -5.22 10.74
CA ASP A 131 -27.52 -6.61 10.88
C ASP A 131 -27.60 -7.38 9.54
N VAL A 132 -28.64 -7.13 8.72
CA VAL A 132 -28.76 -7.72 7.37
C VAL A 132 -27.64 -7.26 6.46
N LEU A 133 -27.33 -5.96 6.45
CA LEU A 133 -26.24 -5.42 5.62
C LEU A 133 -24.88 -5.97 6.04
N GLU A 134 -24.58 -5.93 7.34
CA GLU A 134 -23.31 -6.46 7.86
C GLU A 134 -23.17 -7.96 7.54
N TRP A 135 -24.25 -8.72 7.65
CA TRP A 135 -24.25 -10.14 7.31
C TRP A 135 -24.05 -10.40 5.82
N LEU A 136 -24.68 -9.62 4.93
CA LEU A 136 -24.49 -9.72 3.48
C LEU A 136 -23.04 -9.40 3.07
N CYS A 137 -22.42 -8.35 3.61
CA CYS A 137 -21.03 -7.99 3.33
C CYS A 137 -20.05 -9.09 3.76
N ARG A 138 -20.30 -9.78 4.88
CA ARG A 138 -19.47 -10.91 5.34
C ARG A 138 -19.51 -12.11 4.38
N PHE A 139 -20.59 -12.28 3.63
CA PHE A 139 -20.75 -13.39 2.70
C PHE A 139 -19.89 -13.22 1.44
N GLU A 140 -19.63 -12.00 0.99
CA GLU A 140 -18.79 -11.69 -0.18
C GLU A 140 -17.43 -12.40 -0.14
N GLY A 141 -16.79 -12.43 1.04
CA GLY A 141 -15.51 -13.10 1.24
C GLY A 141 -15.52 -14.64 1.11
N ARG A 142 -16.69 -15.26 0.90
CA ARG A 142 -16.88 -16.72 0.69
C ARG A 142 -17.31 -17.07 -0.73
N THR A 143 -17.59 -16.09 -1.58
CA THR A 143 -17.94 -16.34 -2.98
C THR A 143 -16.69 -16.61 -3.80
N THR A 144 -16.81 -17.50 -4.79
CA THR A 144 -15.73 -17.79 -5.76
C THR A 144 -15.85 -16.96 -7.02
N SER A 145 -16.77 -15.99 -7.04
CA SER A 145 -17.14 -15.19 -8.21
C SER A 145 -15.92 -14.72 -8.98
N GLU A 146 -15.83 -15.16 -10.25
CA GLU A 146 -14.87 -14.61 -11.22
C GLU A 146 -15.20 -13.14 -11.58
N ASP A 147 -16.37 -12.63 -11.16
CA ASP A 147 -16.82 -11.25 -11.36
C ASP A 147 -17.17 -10.54 -10.03
N PRO A 148 -16.17 -9.96 -9.34
CA PRO A 148 -16.35 -9.14 -8.14
C PRO A 148 -17.23 -7.90 -8.36
N THR A 149 -17.35 -7.44 -9.61
CA THR A 149 -18.07 -6.22 -9.95
C THR A 149 -19.58 -6.40 -9.82
N SER A 150 -20.10 -7.55 -10.28
CA SER A 150 -21.53 -7.86 -10.21
C SER A 150 -22.06 -7.97 -8.77
N LEU A 151 -21.28 -8.57 -7.87
CA LEU A 151 -21.68 -8.69 -6.46
C LEU A 151 -21.65 -7.33 -5.77
N SER A 152 -20.59 -6.55 -5.95
CA SER A 152 -20.49 -5.20 -5.39
C SER A 152 -21.60 -4.26 -5.91
N GLU A 153 -21.99 -4.37 -7.19
CA GLU A 153 -23.16 -3.67 -7.75
C GLU A 153 -24.47 -4.02 -7.02
N SER A 154 -24.69 -5.31 -6.80
CA SER A 154 -25.89 -5.81 -6.13
C SER A 154 -25.92 -5.37 -4.66
N LEU A 155 -24.80 -5.49 -3.94
CA LEU A 155 -24.68 -5.04 -2.55
C LEU A 155 -24.90 -3.53 -2.42
N PHE A 156 -24.33 -2.73 -3.33
CA PHE A 156 -24.59 -1.29 -3.38
C PHE A 156 -26.08 -0.98 -3.58
N ALA A 157 -26.76 -1.65 -4.50
CA ALA A 157 -28.19 -1.46 -4.71
C ALA A 157 -29.01 -1.84 -3.47
N VAL A 158 -28.68 -2.95 -2.81
CA VAL A 158 -29.32 -3.38 -1.55
C VAL A 158 -29.10 -2.35 -0.44
N ARG A 159 -27.86 -1.87 -0.27
CA ARG A 159 -27.52 -0.83 0.70
C ARG A 159 -28.31 0.44 0.48
N GLU A 160 -28.40 0.94 -0.76
CA GLU A 160 -29.12 2.19 -1.05
C GLU A 160 -30.61 2.15 -0.69
N VAL A 161 -31.19 0.94 -0.60
CA VAL A 161 -32.58 0.67 -0.24
C VAL A 161 -32.74 0.43 1.26
N LEU A 162 -31.82 -0.33 1.86
CA LEU A 162 -31.88 -0.70 3.27
C LEU A 162 -31.42 0.40 4.22
N ARG A 163 -30.50 1.25 3.77
CA ARG A 163 -29.91 2.26 4.65
C ARG A 163 -30.92 3.35 4.96
N GLU A 164 -30.97 3.70 6.23
CA GLU A 164 -31.61 4.95 6.65
C GLU A 164 -30.66 6.09 6.32
N ARG A 165 -31.14 7.02 5.48
CA ARG A 165 -30.35 8.16 5.04
C ARG A 165 -30.46 9.27 6.06
N LEU A 166 -29.33 9.78 6.51
CA LEU A 166 -29.33 11.03 7.24
C LEU A 166 -29.65 12.17 6.25
N PRO A 167 -30.12 13.32 6.74
CA PRO A 167 -30.21 14.52 5.92
C PRO A 167 -28.86 14.80 5.24
N VAL A 168 -28.88 14.98 3.92
CA VAL A 168 -27.68 15.36 3.18
C VAL A 168 -27.21 16.73 3.69
N CYS A 169 -25.94 16.81 4.04
CA CYS A 169 -25.35 18.03 4.56
C CYS A 169 -25.45 19.16 3.54
N GLN A 170 -26.05 20.27 3.96
CA GLN A 170 -26.08 21.52 3.20
C GLN A 170 -25.03 22.47 3.77
N LEU A 171 -24.08 22.88 2.93
CA LEU A 171 -23.01 23.79 3.33
C LEU A 171 -23.52 25.23 3.33
N LEU A 172 -24.03 25.69 4.48
CA LEU A 172 -24.49 27.05 4.71
C LEU A 172 -23.71 27.69 5.87
N PRO A 173 -23.30 28.97 5.81
CA PRO A 173 -22.53 29.62 6.89
C PRO A 173 -23.22 29.57 8.26
N GLU A 174 -24.55 29.61 8.27
CA GLU A 174 -25.39 29.54 9.46
C GLU A 174 -25.75 28.12 9.91
N ALA A 175 -25.36 27.08 9.16
CA ALA A 175 -25.68 25.71 9.52
C ALA A 175 -24.97 25.29 10.81
N ARG A 176 -25.71 24.57 11.67
CA ARG A 176 -25.18 23.99 12.91
C ARG A 176 -24.16 22.88 12.62
N HIS A 177 -24.43 22.07 11.60
CA HIS A 177 -23.62 20.92 11.21
C HIS A 177 -23.00 21.15 9.83
N GLY A 178 -21.76 20.70 9.67
CA GLY A 178 -21.05 20.74 8.40
C GLY A 178 -20.27 19.46 8.20
N LEU A 179 -20.31 18.90 6.99
CA LEU A 179 -19.61 17.67 6.65
C LEU A 179 -19.28 17.67 5.17
N SER A 180 -18.02 17.35 4.84
CA SER A 180 -17.57 17.12 3.47
C SER A 180 -16.53 16.02 3.46
N VAL A 181 -16.50 15.26 2.37
CA VAL A 181 -15.46 14.29 2.06
C VAL A 181 -14.65 14.86 0.90
N ASP A 182 -13.38 15.14 1.16
CA ASP A 182 -12.50 15.76 0.16
C ASP A 182 -11.81 14.70 -0.70
N LEU A 183 -11.53 13.52 -0.13
CA LEU A 183 -10.84 12.42 -0.81
C LEU A 183 -11.25 11.06 -0.22
N VAL A 184 -11.48 10.10 -1.12
CA VAL A 184 -11.45 8.67 -0.82
C VAL A 184 -10.42 8.04 -1.73
N LEU A 185 -9.49 7.28 -1.17
CA LEU A 185 -8.37 6.69 -1.88
C LEU A 185 -8.28 5.21 -1.54
N ALA A 186 -8.11 4.36 -2.56
CA ALA A 186 -7.87 2.93 -2.37
C ALA A 186 -6.37 2.66 -2.20
N ALA A 187 -5.96 2.29 -0.99
CA ALA A 187 -4.59 1.83 -0.75
C ALA A 187 -4.42 0.37 -1.19
N ASP A 188 -5.47 -0.44 -1.02
CA ASP A 188 -5.70 -1.74 -1.67
C ASP A 188 -7.22 -2.03 -1.68
N GLU A 189 -7.62 -3.24 -2.11
CA GLU A 189 -9.04 -3.64 -2.21
C GLU A 189 -9.82 -3.53 -0.88
N ARG A 190 -9.14 -3.51 0.28
CA ARG A 190 -9.77 -3.46 1.61
C ARG A 190 -9.35 -2.26 2.42
N THR A 191 -8.28 -1.57 2.05
CA THR A 191 -7.68 -0.48 2.84
C THR A 191 -7.92 0.83 2.12
N PHE A 192 -8.63 1.74 2.77
CA PHE A 192 -8.97 3.04 2.21
C PHE A 192 -8.43 4.17 3.06
N TYR A 193 -8.01 5.25 2.42
CA TYR A 193 -7.58 6.48 3.04
C TYR A 193 -8.63 7.56 2.77
N LEU A 194 -9.24 8.09 3.83
CA LEU A 194 -10.30 9.08 3.76
C LEU A 194 -9.82 10.40 4.36
N LYS A 195 -10.14 11.49 3.68
CA LYS A 195 -9.88 12.85 4.13
C LYS A 195 -11.12 13.71 3.92
N GLY A 196 -11.40 14.56 4.88
CA GLY A 196 -12.52 15.50 4.80
C GLY A 196 -12.52 16.45 5.99
N TRP A 197 -13.70 17.01 6.27
CA TRP A 197 -13.90 17.82 7.46
C TRP A 197 -15.30 17.65 8.03
N SER A 198 -15.42 17.77 9.35
CA SER A 198 -16.68 17.68 10.09
C SER A 198 -16.76 18.74 11.18
N ARG A 199 -17.96 19.31 11.34
CA ARG A 199 -18.31 20.32 12.34
C ARG A 199 -19.66 19.99 12.97
N SER A 200 -19.75 20.15 14.28
CA SER A 200 -20.99 20.12 15.03
C SER A 200 -20.98 21.22 16.07
N ALA A 201 -21.79 22.26 15.86
CA ALA A 201 -21.95 23.35 16.83
C ALA A 201 -22.97 22.97 17.90
N GLY A 202 -22.75 23.37 19.15
CA GLY A 202 -23.72 23.20 20.25
C GLY A 202 -23.62 21.87 21.00
N ALA A 203 -23.35 20.75 20.31
CA ALA A 203 -23.05 19.46 20.91
C ALA A 203 -21.81 18.84 20.23
N PRO A 204 -20.93 18.16 20.97
CA PRO A 204 -19.76 17.51 20.40
C PRO A 204 -20.17 16.39 19.44
N LEU A 205 -19.31 16.15 18.45
CA LEU A 205 -19.48 15.02 17.55
C LEU A 205 -19.36 13.71 18.36
N ALA A 206 -20.36 12.84 18.27
CA ALA A 206 -20.38 11.55 18.95
C ALA A 206 -20.00 10.40 18.02
N ARG A 207 -20.28 10.55 16.71
CA ARG A 207 -20.02 9.53 15.69
C ARG A 207 -19.58 10.17 14.38
N LEU A 208 -18.57 9.59 13.76
CA LEU A 208 -18.13 9.88 12.40
C LEU A 208 -17.89 8.54 11.70
N THR A 209 -18.84 8.08 10.90
CA THR A 209 -18.81 6.74 10.29
C THR A 209 -18.60 6.86 8.79
N ALA A 210 -17.59 6.20 8.25
CA ALA A 210 -17.48 5.95 6.82
C ALA A 210 -18.28 4.71 6.45
N VAL A 211 -19.07 4.80 5.37
CA VAL A 211 -19.87 3.71 4.85
C VAL A 211 -19.41 3.43 3.42
N SER A 212 -18.91 2.21 3.18
CA SER A 212 -18.49 1.77 1.85
C SER A 212 -19.69 1.71 0.89
N PRO A 213 -19.45 1.65 -0.43
CA PRO A 213 -20.50 1.42 -1.42
C PRO A 213 -21.32 0.16 -1.11
N GLU A 214 -20.69 -0.91 -0.66
CA GLU A 214 -21.32 -2.21 -0.36
C GLU A 214 -22.08 -2.19 0.96
N GLY A 215 -21.77 -1.24 1.85
CA GLY A 215 -22.50 -1.01 3.11
C GLY A 215 -21.69 -1.28 4.38
N ASP A 216 -20.42 -1.66 4.26
CA ASP A 216 -19.53 -1.80 5.41
C ASP A 216 -19.35 -0.47 6.13
N ARG A 217 -19.44 -0.50 7.46
CA ARG A 217 -19.36 0.70 8.32
C ARG A 217 -18.06 0.71 9.10
N SER A 218 -17.32 1.80 9.01
CA SER A 218 -16.06 2.01 9.72
C SER A 218 -16.14 3.29 10.55
N GLU A 219 -16.06 3.15 11.87
CA GLU A 219 -16.08 4.30 12.78
C GLU A 219 -14.73 5.01 12.78
N LEU A 220 -14.73 6.26 12.33
CA LEU A 220 -13.54 7.08 12.14
C LEU A 220 -13.18 7.86 13.41
N LEU A 221 -14.18 8.41 14.12
CA LEU A 221 -13.96 9.42 15.15
C LEU A 221 -12.91 9.04 16.22
N PRO A 222 -12.88 7.80 16.77
CA PRO A 222 -11.93 7.42 17.81
C PRO A 222 -10.47 7.39 17.35
N ARG A 223 -10.22 7.28 16.04
CA ARG A 223 -8.89 7.07 15.47
C ARG A 223 -8.48 8.12 14.44
N ALA A 224 -9.41 8.95 13.99
CA ALA A 224 -9.15 9.95 12.98
C ALA A 224 -8.19 11.03 13.50
N PHE A 225 -7.18 11.35 12.70
CA PHE A 225 -6.33 12.51 12.95
C PHE A 225 -7.10 13.79 12.66
N ARG A 226 -7.23 14.66 13.68
CA ARG A 226 -7.97 15.93 13.59
C ARG A 226 -7.01 17.09 13.38
N HIS A 227 -7.23 17.90 12.35
CA HIS A 227 -6.35 19.01 12.00
C HIS A 227 -7.12 20.30 11.69
N VAL A 228 -6.42 21.44 11.79
CA VAL A 228 -7.01 22.75 11.55
C VAL A 228 -7.38 22.91 10.07
N ARG A 229 -8.57 23.47 9.83
CA ARG A 229 -9.06 23.87 8.50
C ARG A 229 -9.45 25.34 8.55
N GLY A 230 -8.49 26.22 8.22
CA GLY A 230 -8.68 27.67 8.28
C GLY A 230 -9.76 28.17 7.33
N ASP A 231 -9.85 27.57 6.15
CA ASP A 231 -10.92 27.79 5.16
C ASP A 231 -12.32 27.48 5.74
N VAL A 232 -12.45 26.36 6.46
CA VAL A 232 -13.71 25.97 7.11
C VAL A 232 -14.02 26.89 8.29
N ALA A 233 -13.01 27.24 9.09
CA ALA A 233 -13.17 28.16 10.21
C ALA A 233 -13.64 29.55 9.74
N GLU A 234 -13.08 30.05 8.64
CA GLU A 234 -13.49 31.30 8.01
C GLU A 234 -14.92 31.22 7.49
N PHE A 235 -15.29 30.12 6.82
CA PHE A 235 -16.64 29.91 6.30
C PHE A 235 -17.72 29.97 7.40
N TYR A 236 -17.45 29.40 8.58
CA TYR A 236 -18.38 29.39 9.71
C TYR A 236 -18.19 30.53 10.71
N ALA A 237 -17.29 31.49 10.44
CA ALA A 237 -16.88 32.50 11.43
C ALA A 237 -18.05 33.32 12.02
N ALA A 238 -19.10 33.57 11.23
CA ALA A 238 -20.29 34.31 11.66
C ALA A 238 -21.12 33.59 12.74
N CYS A 239 -21.00 32.27 12.85
CA CYS A 239 -21.77 31.42 13.76
C CYS A 239 -20.89 30.56 14.68
N ALA A 240 -19.57 30.66 14.55
CA ALA A 240 -18.60 29.95 15.39
C ALA A 240 -18.60 30.55 16.80
N ARG A 241 -18.57 29.67 17.82
CA ARG A 241 -18.41 30.12 19.21
C ARG A 241 -16.92 30.35 19.51
N PRO A 242 -16.56 31.29 20.41
CA PRO A 242 -15.15 31.55 20.75
C PRO A 242 -14.38 30.34 21.28
N GLU A 243 -15.08 29.37 21.86
CA GLU A 243 -14.51 28.14 22.45
C GLU A 243 -14.52 26.94 21.49
N GLU A 244 -14.95 27.14 20.24
CA GLU A 244 -15.07 26.07 19.25
C GLU A 244 -13.70 25.63 18.73
N ASP A 245 -13.44 24.32 18.76
CA ASP A 245 -12.20 23.74 18.23
C ASP A 245 -12.17 23.86 16.70
N SER A 246 -11.17 24.56 16.17
CA SER A 246 -10.99 24.78 14.72
C SER A 246 -10.43 23.56 13.98
N ARG A 247 -10.18 22.45 14.68
CA ARG A 247 -9.74 21.17 14.09
C ARG A 247 -10.90 20.41 13.42
N TYR A 248 -11.49 21.04 12.42
CA TYR A 248 -12.59 20.46 11.63
C TYR A 248 -12.11 19.34 10.70
N GLY A 249 -10.87 19.37 10.24
CA GLY A 249 -10.32 18.36 9.33
C GLY A 249 -10.25 16.99 9.99
N PHE A 250 -10.47 15.94 9.21
CA PHE A 250 -10.23 14.57 9.60
C PHE A 250 -9.45 13.82 8.51
N ILE A 251 -8.54 12.96 8.95
CA ILE A 251 -7.86 11.96 8.13
C ILE A 251 -8.00 10.62 8.83
N ALA A 252 -8.35 9.57 8.09
CA ALA A 252 -8.41 8.23 8.61
C ALA A 252 -8.06 7.18 7.55
N THR A 253 -7.21 6.23 7.93
CA THR A 253 -7.04 4.99 7.19
C THR A 253 -7.94 3.93 7.79
N VAL A 254 -8.84 3.38 6.98
CA VAL A 254 -9.77 2.33 7.36
C VAL A 254 -9.43 1.04 6.65
N ARG A 255 -9.69 -0.08 7.32
CA ARG A 255 -9.59 -1.41 6.73
C ARG A 255 -10.95 -2.07 6.84
N LEU A 256 -11.53 -2.38 5.69
CA LEU A 256 -12.79 -3.07 5.56
C LEU A 256 -12.61 -4.58 5.82
N PRO A 257 -13.63 -5.26 6.37
CA PRO A 257 -13.64 -6.71 6.49
C PRO A 257 -13.70 -7.41 5.12
N ALA A 258 -14.45 -6.84 4.17
CA ALA A 258 -14.57 -7.31 2.79
C ALA A 258 -13.96 -6.32 1.78
N PRO A 259 -13.62 -6.76 0.56
CA PRO A 259 -13.19 -5.87 -0.52
C PRO A 259 -14.26 -4.84 -0.90
N SER A 260 -13.86 -3.67 -1.42
CA SER A 260 -14.75 -2.67 -2.00
C SER A 260 -14.23 -2.26 -3.38
N GLY A 261 -14.90 -2.68 -4.44
CA GLY A 261 -14.45 -2.49 -5.83
C GLY A 261 -15.00 -1.24 -6.52
N ARG A 262 -15.99 -0.56 -5.94
CA ARG A 262 -16.69 0.53 -6.63
C ARG A 262 -15.95 1.85 -6.58
N ALA A 263 -15.87 2.49 -7.74
CA ALA A 263 -15.30 3.82 -7.89
C ALA A 263 -16.14 4.93 -7.25
N ALA A 264 -17.41 4.71 -6.89
CA ALA A 264 -18.28 5.72 -6.28
C ALA A 264 -19.30 5.08 -5.31
N GLY A 265 -19.91 5.90 -4.46
CA GLY A 265 -20.96 5.46 -3.53
C GLY A 265 -20.58 5.48 -2.06
N TRP A 266 -19.33 5.84 -1.74
CA TRP A 266 -18.91 6.12 -0.38
C TRP A 266 -19.75 7.24 0.24
N VAL A 267 -20.08 7.09 1.53
CA VAL A 267 -20.79 8.09 2.31
C VAL A 267 -20.10 8.24 3.65
N VAL A 268 -19.99 9.47 4.16
CA VAL A 268 -19.60 9.71 5.55
C VAL A 268 -20.79 10.27 6.29
N GLU A 269 -21.07 9.71 7.45
CA GLU A 269 -22.14 10.11 8.37
C GLU A 269 -21.51 10.79 9.59
N ALA A 270 -22.05 11.92 10.01
CA ALA A 270 -21.67 12.60 11.24
C ALA A 270 -22.89 12.71 12.15
N VAL A 271 -22.80 12.29 13.41
CA VAL A 271 -23.88 12.42 14.40
C VAL A 271 -23.33 13.03 15.68
N ASP A 272 -24.03 14.03 16.22
CA ASP A 272 -23.67 14.68 17.46
C ASP A 272 -24.24 13.97 18.70
N ALA A 273 -23.84 14.43 19.89
CA ALA A 273 -24.29 13.86 21.15
C ALA A 273 -25.81 14.03 21.43
N ASP A 274 -26.50 14.91 20.70
CA ASP A 274 -27.95 15.07 20.77
C ASP A 274 -28.68 14.10 19.82
N GLY A 275 -27.94 13.31 19.04
CA GLY A 275 -28.49 12.38 18.04
C GLY A 275 -28.84 13.04 16.71
N VAL A 276 -28.46 14.31 16.50
CA VAL A 276 -28.69 14.99 15.21
C VAL A 276 -27.55 14.64 14.27
N GLY A 277 -27.91 14.11 13.09
CA GLY A 277 -26.94 13.64 12.11
C GLY A 277 -27.11 14.24 10.72
N VAL A 278 -26.01 14.29 9.98
CA VAL A 278 -25.96 14.61 8.55
C VAL A 278 -25.08 13.61 7.81
N GLU A 279 -25.29 13.45 6.51
CA GLU A 279 -24.40 12.67 5.63
C GLU A 279 -23.82 13.50 4.49
N ALA A 280 -22.63 13.11 4.02
CA ALA A 280 -22.00 13.67 2.83
C ALA A 280 -21.55 12.53 1.90
N LEU A 281 -21.78 12.70 0.60
CA LEU A 281 -21.30 11.78 -0.42
C LEU A 281 -19.79 11.93 -0.60
N GLY A 282 -19.10 10.80 -0.68
CA GLY A 282 -17.69 10.74 -1.07
C GLY A 282 -17.51 11.04 -2.56
N PRO A 283 -16.37 11.64 -2.95
CA PRO A 283 -15.98 11.72 -4.35
C PRO A 283 -15.70 10.33 -4.91
N ALA A 284 -15.39 10.25 -6.21
CA ALA A 284 -14.91 9.02 -6.80
C ALA A 284 -13.60 8.57 -6.12
N VAL A 285 -13.46 7.26 -5.93
CA VAL A 285 -12.27 6.65 -5.32
C VAL A 285 -11.08 6.88 -6.24
N GLN A 286 -10.01 7.47 -5.69
CA GLN A 286 -8.72 7.53 -6.35
C GLN A 286 -8.02 6.18 -6.21
N ASP A 287 -7.80 5.50 -7.34
CA ASP A 287 -7.12 4.19 -7.39
C ASP A 287 -5.82 4.21 -8.21
N ASP A 288 -5.47 5.36 -8.83
CA ASP A 288 -4.15 5.51 -9.43
C ASP A 288 -3.07 5.56 -8.33
N VAL A 289 -2.21 4.53 -8.29
CA VAL A 289 -1.25 4.32 -7.20
C VAL A 289 -0.25 5.48 -7.09
N ALA A 290 0.17 6.05 -8.21
CA ALA A 290 1.15 7.15 -8.23
C ALA A 290 0.54 8.45 -7.68
N ALA A 291 -0.67 8.81 -8.13
CA ALA A 291 -1.41 9.97 -7.63
C ALA A 291 -1.82 9.79 -6.18
N ALA A 292 -2.29 8.59 -5.80
CA ALA A 292 -2.64 8.23 -4.44
C ALA A 292 -1.47 8.45 -3.47
N ARG A 293 -0.29 7.92 -3.81
CA ARG A 293 0.93 8.07 -3.02
C ARG A 293 1.29 9.54 -2.77
N GLN A 294 1.22 10.37 -3.82
CA GLN A 294 1.49 11.80 -3.72
C GLN A 294 0.50 12.50 -2.77
N LEU A 295 -0.81 12.26 -2.93
CA LEU A 295 -1.84 12.85 -2.08
C LEU A 295 -1.66 12.50 -0.60
N VAL A 296 -1.33 11.25 -0.28
CA VAL A 296 -1.06 10.82 1.10
C VAL A 296 0.19 11.50 1.68
N LEU A 297 1.26 11.65 0.89
CA LEU A 297 2.47 12.33 1.34
C LEU A 297 2.24 13.82 1.63
N PHE A 298 1.43 14.51 0.82
CA PHE A 298 1.10 15.93 1.04
C PHE A 298 0.45 16.18 2.41
N ASP A 299 -0.30 15.21 2.91
CA ASP A 299 -0.98 15.33 4.20
C ASP A 299 -0.03 15.32 5.40
N ALA A 300 1.24 14.89 5.23
CA ALA A 300 2.25 14.94 6.29
C ALA A 300 2.50 16.37 6.79
N ALA A 301 2.14 17.39 6.01
CA ALA A 301 2.22 18.80 6.40
C ALA A 301 1.22 19.21 7.50
N TYR A 302 0.17 18.42 7.77
CA TYR A 302 -0.77 18.70 8.85
C TYR A 302 -0.26 18.28 10.23
N GLU A 303 0.79 17.45 10.29
CA GLU A 303 1.36 16.99 11.54
C GLU A 303 2.32 18.04 12.12
N LEU A 304 2.15 18.33 13.41
CA LEU A 304 3.01 19.28 14.11
C LEU A 304 4.42 18.69 14.28
N PRO A 305 5.48 19.53 14.27
CA PRO A 305 6.84 19.06 14.54
C PRO A 305 6.95 18.33 15.88
N GLY A 306 7.57 17.16 15.89
CA GLY A 306 7.75 16.31 17.07
C GLY A 306 6.59 15.36 17.38
N GLU A 307 5.48 15.44 16.64
CA GLU A 307 4.42 14.43 16.65
C GLU A 307 4.57 13.48 15.46
N ASP A 308 4.03 12.25 15.59
CA ASP A 308 4.08 11.22 14.56
C ASP A 308 2.78 10.41 14.42
N THR A 309 1.70 10.83 15.08
CA THR A 309 0.44 10.07 15.11
C THR A 309 -0.20 9.94 13.72
N LEU A 310 -0.22 11.00 12.92
CA LEU A 310 -0.70 10.98 11.54
C LEU A 310 0.17 10.05 10.68
N ARG A 311 1.50 10.21 10.77
CA ARG A 311 2.45 9.40 10.01
C ARG A 311 2.33 7.91 10.36
N ALA A 312 2.40 7.57 11.64
CA ALA A 312 2.38 6.20 12.13
C ALA A 312 1.02 5.51 11.93
N THR A 313 -0.08 6.23 12.16
CA THR A 313 -1.42 5.61 12.21
C THR A 313 -2.11 5.59 10.85
N HIS A 314 -1.80 6.52 9.95
CA HIS A 314 -2.54 6.68 8.69
C HIS A 314 -1.64 6.68 7.45
N LEU A 315 -0.62 7.54 7.39
CA LEU A 315 0.20 7.65 6.17
C LEU A 315 1.00 6.37 5.94
N ALA A 316 1.75 5.90 6.93
CA ALA A 316 2.63 4.76 6.75
C ALA A 316 1.89 3.45 6.39
N PRO A 317 0.76 3.10 7.03
CA PRO A 317 -0.04 1.96 6.59
C PRO A 317 -0.56 2.11 5.15
N ALA A 318 -1.07 3.28 4.77
CA ALA A 318 -1.58 3.51 3.43
C ALA A 318 -0.46 3.46 2.38
N LEU A 319 0.66 4.15 2.62
CA LEU A 319 1.83 4.16 1.75
C LEU A 319 2.44 2.77 1.61
N ALA A 320 2.54 1.99 2.70
CA ALA A 320 3.05 0.62 2.61
C ALA A 320 2.21 -0.27 1.69
N ARG A 321 0.87 -0.13 1.69
CA ARG A 321 -0.02 -0.87 0.79
C ARG A 321 0.11 -0.40 -0.66
N LEU A 322 0.13 0.92 -0.88
CA LEU A 322 0.34 1.51 -2.21
C LEU A 322 1.68 1.09 -2.80
N GLN A 323 2.76 1.17 -2.02
CA GLN A 323 4.09 0.67 -2.40
C GLN A 323 4.01 -0.82 -2.72
N GLY A 324 3.38 -1.64 -1.88
CA GLY A 324 3.22 -3.07 -2.13
C GLY A 324 2.51 -3.40 -3.44
N ARG A 325 1.41 -2.70 -3.75
CA ARG A 325 0.69 -2.84 -5.04
C ARG A 325 1.55 -2.46 -6.23
N LEU A 326 2.22 -1.32 -6.15
CA LEU A 326 3.10 -0.83 -7.21
C LEU A 326 4.18 -1.88 -7.51
N HIS A 327 4.93 -2.29 -6.48
CA HIS A 327 6.06 -3.20 -6.64
C HIS A 327 5.65 -4.63 -6.99
N GLY A 328 4.48 -5.11 -6.55
CA GLY A 328 3.94 -6.41 -6.95
C GLY A 328 3.62 -6.52 -8.44
N SER A 329 3.47 -5.38 -9.13
CA SER A 329 3.17 -5.30 -10.57
C SER A 329 4.39 -4.99 -11.45
N ILE A 330 5.53 -4.69 -10.83
CA ILE A 330 6.73 -4.22 -11.51
C ILE A 330 7.63 -5.39 -11.91
N GLY A 331 8.05 -5.40 -13.16
CA GLY A 331 9.06 -6.31 -13.68
C GLY A 331 9.72 -5.77 -14.95
N ALA A 332 10.65 -6.54 -15.51
CA ALA A 332 11.26 -6.23 -16.80
C ALA A 332 10.27 -6.53 -17.93
N ALA A 333 9.66 -5.48 -18.49
CA ALA A 333 8.71 -5.59 -19.60
C ALA A 333 9.43 -5.83 -20.94
N ARG A 334 10.63 -5.26 -21.10
CA ARG A 334 11.44 -5.41 -22.31
C ARG A 334 12.92 -5.41 -21.99
N ILE A 335 13.68 -6.26 -22.69
CA ILE A 335 15.14 -6.30 -22.64
C ILE A 335 15.65 -6.30 -24.09
N ASP A 336 16.58 -5.40 -24.39
CA ASP A 336 17.25 -5.33 -25.70
C ASP A 336 18.76 -5.32 -25.50
N ASP A 337 19.48 -6.11 -26.31
CA ASP A 337 20.94 -6.18 -26.31
C ASP A 337 21.52 -5.34 -27.45
N TYR A 338 22.57 -4.57 -27.14
CA TYR A 338 23.32 -3.77 -28.11
C TYR A 338 24.79 -4.20 -28.08
N GLY A 339 25.20 -4.92 -29.14
CA GLY A 339 26.53 -5.50 -29.25
C GLY A 339 26.72 -6.86 -28.59
N PRO A 340 27.89 -7.50 -28.79
CA PRO A 340 28.19 -8.80 -28.21
C PRO A 340 28.33 -8.68 -26.70
N GLN A 341 27.47 -9.39 -25.97
CA GLN A 341 27.48 -9.38 -24.51
C GLN A 341 28.59 -10.27 -23.96
N PRO A 342 29.23 -9.90 -22.83
CA PRO A 342 30.21 -10.76 -22.17
C PRO A 342 29.55 -12.07 -21.72
N ALA A 343 30.25 -13.20 -21.92
CA ALA A 343 29.71 -14.53 -21.63
C ALA A 343 29.69 -14.83 -20.12
N ASP A 344 30.74 -14.42 -19.40
CA ASP A 344 30.91 -14.66 -17.95
C ASP A 344 31.41 -13.36 -17.26
N PRO A 345 30.55 -12.33 -17.16
CA PRO A 345 30.93 -11.07 -16.54
C PRO A 345 31.21 -11.27 -15.04
N ALA A 346 32.28 -10.68 -14.51
CA ALA A 346 32.54 -10.70 -13.07
C ALA A 346 31.57 -9.78 -12.31
N VAL A 347 31.22 -8.65 -12.93
CA VAL A 347 30.39 -7.58 -12.41
C VAL A 347 29.25 -7.27 -13.36
N THR A 348 28.06 -7.04 -12.83
CA THR A 348 26.97 -6.37 -13.53
C THR A 348 26.86 -4.93 -13.04
N ILE A 349 27.14 -3.97 -13.91
CA ILE A 349 26.99 -2.54 -13.70
C ILE A 349 25.53 -2.18 -13.98
N ILE A 350 24.82 -1.68 -12.98
CA ILE A 350 23.40 -1.36 -13.03
C ILE A 350 23.26 0.15 -12.99
N VAL A 351 22.65 0.71 -14.04
CA VAL A 351 22.41 2.15 -14.19
C VAL A 351 20.91 2.42 -14.35
N PRO A 352 20.18 2.76 -13.27
CA PRO A 352 18.81 3.22 -13.36
C PRO A 352 18.70 4.54 -14.13
N LEU A 353 17.65 4.67 -14.93
CA LEU A 353 17.37 5.81 -15.80
C LEU A 353 15.97 6.36 -15.51
N TYR A 354 15.89 7.68 -15.35
CA TYR A 354 14.63 8.42 -15.20
C TYR A 354 14.77 9.85 -15.77
N GLN A 355 13.90 10.22 -16.70
CA GLN A 355 13.79 11.53 -17.39
C GLN A 355 15.03 11.97 -18.20
N ARG A 356 16.21 12.04 -17.58
CA ARG A 356 17.46 12.59 -18.15
C ARG A 356 18.27 11.52 -18.91
N LEU A 357 17.70 10.99 -19.98
CA LEU A 357 18.30 9.88 -20.75
C LEU A 357 19.59 10.25 -21.50
N GLU A 358 19.88 11.55 -21.67
CA GLU A 358 21.12 12.01 -22.31
C GLU A 358 22.39 11.61 -21.54
N PHE A 359 22.30 11.29 -20.24
CA PHE A 359 23.46 10.84 -19.47
C PHE A 359 24.00 9.48 -19.91
N VAL A 360 23.18 8.67 -20.60
CA VAL A 360 23.64 7.42 -21.25
C VAL A 360 24.78 7.72 -22.22
N GLU A 361 24.65 8.75 -23.06
CA GLU A 361 25.70 9.13 -24.01
C GLU A 361 26.96 9.61 -23.29
N HIS A 362 26.80 10.40 -22.23
CA HIS A 362 27.92 10.91 -21.43
C HIS A 362 28.71 9.76 -20.80
N GLN A 363 28.04 8.77 -20.22
CA GLN A 363 28.71 7.60 -19.66
C GLN A 363 29.40 6.75 -20.75
N LEU A 364 28.70 6.45 -21.85
CA LEU A 364 29.28 5.66 -22.95
C LEU A 364 30.52 6.33 -23.56
N ALA A 365 30.52 7.66 -23.66
CA ALA A 365 31.67 8.44 -24.12
C ALA A 365 32.89 8.32 -23.18
N GLN A 366 32.68 8.04 -21.90
CA GLN A 366 33.76 7.84 -20.92
C GLN A 366 34.17 6.37 -20.84
N PHE A 367 33.24 5.45 -21.07
CA PHE A 367 33.49 4.00 -21.04
C PHE A 367 34.16 3.47 -22.31
N VAL A 368 34.15 4.21 -23.41
CA VAL A 368 34.79 3.78 -24.68
C VAL A 368 36.29 3.52 -24.56
N HIS A 369 36.95 4.09 -23.55
CA HIS A 369 38.37 3.90 -23.28
C HIS A 369 38.64 2.96 -22.09
N ASP A 370 37.61 2.27 -21.60
CA ASP A 370 37.69 1.37 -20.46
C ASP A 370 37.30 -0.07 -20.86
N ASP A 371 38.32 -0.86 -21.18
CA ASP A 371 38.15 -2.27 -21.57
C ASP A 371 37.52 -3.10 -20.43
N GLU A 372 37.68 -2.70 -19.16
CA GLU A 372 37.07 -3.41 -18.03
C GLU A 372 35.55 -3.24 -18.01
N VAL A 373 35.03 -2.06 -18.40
CA VAL A 373 33.59 -1.86 -18.55
C VAL A 373 33.06 -2.77 -19.66
N SER A 374 33.76 -2.83 -20.80
CA SER A 374 33.37 -3.68 -21.94
C SER A 374 33.48 -5.18 -21.66
N ALA A 375 34.35 -5.59 -20.73
CA ALA A 375 34.49 -6.97 -20.27
C ALA A 375 33.40 -7.38 -19.26
N ASN A 376 32.68 -6.42 -18.69
CA ASN A 376 31.62 -6.62 -17.72
C ASN A 376 30.25 -6.29 -18.31
N GLU A 377 29.19 -6.70 -17.60
CA GLU A 377 27.83 -6.48 -18.09
C GLU A 377 27.35 -5.07 -17.71
N LEU A 378 26.94 -4.27 -18.69
CA LEU A 378 26.35 -2.95 -18.47
C LEU A 378 24.84 -2.97 -18.72
N LEU A 379 24.06 -2.60 -17.71
CA LEU A 379 22.61 -2.53 -17.72
C LEU A 379 22.12 -1.09 -17.56
N TYR A 380 21.45 -0.57 -18.57
CA TYR A 380 20.67 0.66 -18.49
C TYR A 380 19.20 0.34 -18.23
N VAL A 381 18.66 0.77 -17.09
CA VAL A 381 17.35 0.33 -16.59
C VAL A 381 16.41 1.51 -16.55
N LEU A 382 15.54 1.63 -17.56
CA LEU A 382 14.50 2.64 -17.59
C LEU A 382 13.40 2.28 -16.62
N ASP A 383 13.24 3.12 -15.60
CA ASP A 383 12.36 2.83 -14.47
C ASP A 383 10.87 2.96 -14.79
N SER A 384 10.52 3.51 -15.96
CA SER A 384 9.15 3.81 -16.41
C SER A 384 8.99 3.52 -17.90
N PRO A 385 7.84 2.99 -18.37
CA PRO A 385 7.64 2.70 -19.79
C PRO A 385 7.50 3.95 -20.68
N THR A 386 7.26 5.12 -20.09
CA THR A 386 6.94 6.36 -20.83
C THR A 386 8.01 6.76 -21.86
N ASP A 387 9.29 6.57 -21.53
CA ASP A 387 10.41 7.02 -22.36
C ASP A 387 11.07 5.89 -23.16
N GLU A 388 10.42 4.73 -23.28
CA GLU A 388 10.93 3.54 -23.96
C GLU A 388 11.35 3.84 -25.41
N ALA A 389 10.51 4.57 -26.16
CA ALA A 389 10.78 4.89 -27.55
C ALA A 389 12.03 5.76 -27.70
N TRP A 390 12.23 6.72 -26.78
CA TRP A 390 13.40 7.60 -26.78
C TRP A 390 14.67 6.84 -26.43
N LEU A 391 14.64 6.02 -25.37
CA LEU A 391 15.77 5.18 -24.97
C LEU A 391 16.21 4.26 -26.12
N ARG A 392 15.26 3.63 -26.82
CA ARG A 392 15.57 2.74 -27.94
C ARG A 392 16.21 3.48 -29.12
N HIS A 393 15.68 4.66 -29.46
CA HIS A 393 16.26 5.49 -30.51
C HIS A 393 17.69 5.90 -30.17
N LEU A 394 17.91 6.34 -28.92
CA LEU A 394 19.22 6.68 -28.39
C LEU A 394 20.16 5.46 -28.48
N ALA A 395 19.81 4.34 -27.87
CA ALA A 395 20.63 3.14 -27.83
C ALA A 395 21.04 2.61 -29.22
N THR A 396 20.10 2.61 -30.18
CA THR A 396 20.35 2.21 -31.58
C THR A 396 21.38 3.10 -32.26
N SER A 397 21.43 4.38 -31.90
CA SER A 397 22.34 5.38 -32.46
C SER A 397 23.70 5.38 -31.77
N LEU A 398 23.73 5.16 -30.45
CA LEU A 398 24.95 5.25 -29.64
C LEU A 398 25.86 4.03 -29.79
N PHE A 399 25.31 2.81 -29.87
CA PHE A 399 26.15 1.61 -29.97
C PHE A 399 27.09 1.60 -31.18
N PRO A 400 26.66 1.93 -32.42
CA PRO A 400 27.57 2.02 -33.57
C PRO A 400 28.70 3.06 -33.41
N LEU A 401 28.45 4.12 -32.63
CA LEU A 401 29.39 5.23 -32.41
C LEU A 401 30.46 4.87 -31.38
N TYR A 402 30.04 4.41 -30.19
CA TYR A 402 30.96 4.14 -29.08
C TYR A 402 31.46 2.69 -29.01
N ARG A 403 30.72 1.74 -29.58
CA ARG A 403 31.04 0.30 -29.61
C ARG A 403 31.24 -0.35 -28.24
N VAL A 404 30.77 0.29 -27.17
CA VAL A 404 30.66 -0.31 -25.83
C VAL A 404 29.40 -1.18 -25.80
N PRO A 405 29.50 -2.50 -25.52
CA PRO A 405 28.31 -3.34 -25.41
C PRO A 405 27.49 -3.01 -24.16
N PHE A 406 26.17 -2.95 -24.30
CA PHE A 406 25.26 -2.76 -23.16
C PHE A 406 23.90 -3.41 -23.43
N ARG A 407 23.10 -3.54 -22.38
CA ARG A 407 21.70 -3.97 -22.47
C ARG A 407 20.80 -2.89 -21.90
N THR A 408 19.63 -2.71 -22.49
CA THR A 408 18.59 -1.85 -21.94
C THR A 408 17.47 -2.69 -21.37
N VAL A 409 16.93 -2.28 -20.22
CA VAL A 409 15.82 -2.92 -19.53
C VAL A 409 14.74 -1.85 -19.34
N VAL A 410 13.51 -2.12 -19.78
CA VAL A 410 12.37 -1.22 -19.58
C VAL A 410 11.42 -1.87 -18.59
N MET A 411 11.07 -1.15 -17.54
CA MET A 411 10.13 -1.62 -16.52
C MET A 411 8.66 -1.45 -16.97
N SER A 412 7.78 -2.30 -16.45
CA SER A 412 6.33 -2.26 -16.74
C SER A 412 5.61 -1.04 -16.16
N ALA A 413 6.16 -0.41 -15.12
CA ALA A 413 5.62 0.78 -14.47
C ALA A 413 6.71 1.53 -13.71
N ASN A 414 6.47 2.81 -13.39
CA ASN A 414 7.40 3.62 -12.59
C ASN A 414 7.52 3.11 -11.15
N GLY A 415 8.62 2.41 -10.87
CA GLY A 415 8.96 1.90 -9.54
C GLY A 415 9.95 2.74 -8.73
N GLY A 416 10.61 3.70 -9.38
CA GLY A 416 11.71 4.45 -8.80
C GLY A 416 13.01 3.64 -8.64
N PHE A 417 13.99 4.28 -8.00
CA PHE A 417 15.37 3.82 -7.94
C PHE A 417 15.55 2.41 -7.32
N ALA A 418 14.96 2.17 -6.15
CA ALA A 418 15.09 0.87 -5.47
C ALA A 418 14.51 -0.27 -6.33
N ALA A 419 13.34 -0.07 -6.93
CA ALA A 419 12.70 -1.06 -7.80
C ALA A 419 13.52 -1.35 -9.06
N ALA A 420 14.06 -0.30 -9.71
CA ALA A 420 14.90 -0.46 -10.89
C ALA A 420 16.16 -1.28 -10.61
N ASN A 421 16.86 -0.98 -9.51
CA ASN A 421 18.01 -1.77 -9.10
C ASN A 421 17.63 -3.22 -8.76
N ASN A 422 16.51 -3.45 -8.07
CA ASN A 422 16.06 -4.79 -7.72
C ASN A 422 15.67 -5.62 -8.96
N VAL A 423 14.96 -5.03 -9.93
CA VAL A 423 14.63 -5.68 -11.21
C VAL A 423 15.90 -6.05 -11.95
N ALA A 424 16.86 -5.12 -12.06
CA ALA A 424 18.12 -5.36 -12.73
C ALA A 424 18.97 -6.43 -12.04
N ALA A 425 19.02 -6.43 -10.70
CA ALA A 425 19.70 -7.44 -9.90
C ALA A 425 19.14 -8.86 -10.14
N SER A 426 17.82 -8.98 -10.38
CA SER A 426 17.18 -10.27 -10.64
C SER A 426 17.56 -10.92 -11.98
N ILE A 427 18.03 -10.11 -12.95
CA ILE A 427 18.45 -10.54 -14.30
C ILE A 427 19.95 -10.34 -14.54
N ALA A 428 20.69 -9.91 -13.51
CA ALA A 428 22.12 -9.70 -13.56
C ALA A 428 22.87 -11.03 -13.68
N ARG A 429 23.88 -11.08 -14.56
CA ARG A 429 24.71 -12.28 -14.76
C ARG A 429 25.97 -12.28 -13.89
N GLY A 430 26.48 -11.12 -13.51
CA GLY A 430 27.69 -10.98 -12.73
C GLY A 430 27.57 -11.51 -11.30
N ARG A 431 28.69 -11.95 -10.72
CA ARG A 431 28.73 -12.33 -9.30
C ARG A 431 28.57 -11.11 -8.40
N LYS A 432 29.15 -9.97 -8.78
CA LYS A 432 28.97 -8.71 -8.07
C LYS A 432 28.01 -7.80 -8.82
N LEU A 433 27.20 -7.07 -8.07
CA LEU A 433 26.41 -5.96 -8.58
C LEU A 433 27.15 -4.66 -8.28
N LEU A 434 27.16 -3.74 -9.25
CA LEU A 434 27.67 -2.40 -9.08
C LEU A 434 26.54 -1.42 -9.44
N LEU A 435 25.88 -0.89 -8.41
CA LEU A 435 24.81 0.10 -8.57
C LEU A 435 25.45 1.46 -8.83
N VAL A 436 25.04 2.14 -9.90
CA VAL A 436 25.63 3.40 -10.34
C VAL A 436 24.54 4.34 -10.85
N ASN A 437 24.53 5.59 -10.38
CA ASN A 437 23.61 6.57 -10.95
C ASN A 437 24.00 6.94 -12.39
N SER A 438 23.00 7.31 -13.21
CA SER A 438 23.23 7.69 -14.61
C SER A 438 24.16 8.88 -14.82
N ASP A 439 24.20 9.80 -13.86
CA ASP A 439 25.02 11.01 -13.85
C ASP A 439 26.34 10.85 -13.07
N VAL A 440 26.77 9.60 -12.83
CA VAL A 440 28.07 9.27 -12.25
C VAL A 440 29.07 8.93 -13.35
N ILE A 441 30.23 9.58 -13.31
CA ILE A 441 31.28 9.51 -14.35
C ILE A 441 32.63 9.21 -13.69
N PRO A 442 33.41 8.23 -14.17
CA PRO A 442 34.73 7.95 -13.61
C PRO A 442 35.77 9.02 -13.92
N ASP A 443 36.64 9.33 -12.95
CA ASP A 443 37.82 10.20 -13.14
C ASP A 443 38.85 9.54 -14.07
N ARG A 444 38.98 8.20 -14.00
CA ARG A 444 39.94 7.40 -14.80
C ARG A 444 39.40 5.99 -15.10
N PRO A 445 39.83 5.36 -16.22
CA PRO A 445 39.52 3.97 -16.53
C PRO A 445 40.02 2.96 -15.49
N GLY A 446 39.49 1.74 -15.51
CA GLY A 446 39.90 0.63 -14.67
C GLY A 446 39.39 0.72 -13.22
N TRP A 447 38.27 1.42 -13.03
CA TRP A 447 37.67 1.65 -11.72
C TRP A 447 36.85 0.45 -11.25
N VAL A 448 36.20 -0.27 -12.17
CA VAL A 448 35.38 -1.46 -11.87
C VAL A 448 36.24 -2.60 -11.32
N GLY A 449 37.37 -2.90 -11.97
CA GLY A 449 38.32 -3.92 -11.55
C GLY A 449 38.92 -3.61 -10.19
N ARG A 450 39.37 -2.36 -9.96
CA ARG A 450 39.88 -1.93 -8.65
C ARG A 450 38.87 -2.11 -7.52
N MET A 451 37.59 -1.80 -7.76
CA MET A 451 36.54 -2.08 -6.78
C MET A 451 36.35 -3.58 -6.56
N ALA A 452 36.30 -4.36 -7.64
CA ALA A 452 36.08 -5.81 -7.58
C ALA A 452 37.22 -6.56 -6.87
N GLU A 453 38.47 -6.16 -7.11
CA GLU A 453 39.67 -6.69 -6.44
C GLU A 453 39.62 -6.40 -4.95
N PHE A 454 39.43 -5.13 -4.56
CA PHE A 454 39.34 -4.76 -3.14
C PHE A 454 38.20 -5.49 -2.41
N TYR A 455 37.04 -5.65 -3.07
CA TYR A 455 35.91 -6.38 -2.51
C TYR A 455 36.25 -7.85 -2.24
N ASP A 456 36.96 -8.51 -3.16
CA ASP A 456 37.33 -9.93 -2.98
C ASP A 456 38.47 -10.13 -1.96
N GLU A 457 39.37 -9.16 -1.84
CA GLU A 457 40.49 -9.20 -0.90
C GLU A 457 40.10 -8.82 0.54
N THR A 458 38.92 -8.24 0.75
CA THR A 458 38.46 -7.76 2.07
C THR A 458 37.46 -8.72 2.70
N PRO A 459 37.86 -9.56 3.69
CA PRO A 459 36.96 -10.52 4.30
C PRO A 459 35.84 -9.81 5.08
N GLY A 460 34.61 -10.32 4.96
CA GLY A 460 33.47 -9.79 5.72
C GLY A 460 32.79 -8.57 5.12
N ILE A 461 33.29 -8.04 4.00
CA ILE A 461 32.65 -6.93 3.30
C ILE A 461 31.24 -7.32 2.82
N GLY A 462 30.29 -6.40 3.03
CA GLY A 462 28.92 -6.48 2.56
C GLY A 462 28.59 -5.42 1.50
N ALA A 463 29.16 -4.23 1.63
CA ALA A 463 29.00 -3.16 0.65
C ALA A 463 30.28 -2.34 0.53
N LEU A 464 30.56 -1.85 -0.69
CA LEU A 464 31.73 -1.04 -1.01
C LEU A 464 31.30 0.23 -1.76
N GLY A 465 31.59 1.39 -1.19
CA GLY A 465 31.44 2.69 -1.85
C GLY A 465 32.79 3.33 -2.17
N VAL A 466 32.76 4.37 -3.00
CA VAL A 466 33.96 5.06 -3.52
C VAL A 466 33.95 6.55 -3.16
N LYS A 467 35.01 7.26 -3.53
CA LYS A 467 35.02 8.73 -3.42
C LYS A 467 34.16 9.33 -4.52
N LEU A 468 33.14 10.08 -4.13
CA LEU A 468 32.35 10.88 -5.06
C LEU A 468 32.72 12.35 -4.92
N LEU A 469 32.87 13.01 -6.07
CA LEU A 469 33.24 14.41 -6.22
C LEU A 469 32.12 15.19 -6.91
N TYR A 470 31.97 16.44 -6.52
CA TYR A 470 31.29 17.44 -7.34
C TYR A 470 32.22 17.89 -8.49
N GLU A 471 31.65 18.58 -9.47
CA GLU A 471 32.36 19.06 -10.66
C GLU A 471 33.51 20.05 -10.38
N ASP A 472 33.54 20.64 -9.18
CA ASP A 472 34.54 21.58 -8.71
C ASP A 472 35.67 20.92 -7.89
N ASP A 473 35.81 19.60 -7.97
CA ASP A 473 36.73 18.77 -7.19
C ASP A 473 36.48 18.80 -5.66
N SER A 474 35.35 19.36 -5.20
CA SER A 474 34.93 19.21 -3.82
C SER A 474 34.32 17.83 -3.56
N LEU A 475 34.47 17.34 -2.34
CA LEU A 475 33.97 16.03 -1.90
C LEU A 475 32.46 16.07 -1.79
N GLN A 476 31.81 15.10 -2.42
CA GLN A 476 30.40 14.81 -2.22
C GLN A 476 30.20 13.63 -1.27
N HIS A 477 31.03 12.59 -1.37
CA HIS A 477 30.91 11.39 -0.55
C HIS A 477 32.27 10.79 -0.19
N ALA A 478 32.45 10.49 1.10
CA ALA A 478 33.58 9.73 1.63
C ALA A 478 33.12 8.70 2.69
N GLY A 479 31.96 8.10 2.47
CA GLY A 479 31.19 7.37 3.49
C GLY A 479 30.12 8.23 4.17
N LEU A 480 29.10 7.58 4.72
CA LEU A 480 28.02 8.19 5.48
C LEU A 480 28.24 8.03 6.99
N PHE A 481 27.73 8.97 7.75
CA PHE A 481 27.48 8.82 9.18
C PHE A 481 26.07 9.32 9.52
N PHE A 482 25.56 8.90 10.67
CA PHE A 482 24.23 9.30 11.11
C PHE A 482 24.34 10.43 12.13
N LYS A 483 23.54 11.47 11.93
CA LYS A 483 23.49 12.62 12.82
C LYS A 483 22.06 12.92 13.20
N ARG A 484 21.80 13.14 14.48
CA ARG A 484 20.47 13.58 14.91
C ARG A 484 20.21 15.00 14.40
N VAL A 485 19.02 15.22 13.84
CA VAL A 485 18.60 16.57 13.45
C VAL A 485 18.51 17.47 14.69
N ALA A 486 18.49 18.79 14.48
CA ALA A 486 18.63 19.77 15.57
C ALA A 486 17.53 19.66 16.65
N ASP A 487 16.32 19.26 16.29
CA ASP A 487 15.21 19.05 17.23
C ASP A 487 15.26 17.69 17.97
N GLY A 488 16.21 16.81 17.60
CA GLY A 488 16.42 15.51 18.20
C GLY A 488 15.41 14.43 17.80
N THR A 489 14.50 14.70 16.86
CA THR A 489 13.37 13.81 16.54
C THR A 489 13.71 12.72 15.54
N THR A 490 14.62 12.98 14.59
CA THR A 490 14.98 12.05 13.53
C THR A 490 16.48 11.95 13.30
N TRP A 491 16.91 10.91 12.58
CA TRP A 491 18.27 10.72 12.11
C TRP A 491 18.42 11.21 10.67
N ASN A 492 19.48 11.95 10.39
CA ASN A 492 19.88 12.32 9.04
C ASN A 492 21.10 11.52 8.57
N ASN A 493 21.16 11.22 7.28
CA ASN A 493 22.34 10.67 6.63
C ASN A 493 23.24 11.82 6.22
N GLU A 494 24.44 11.88 6.78
CA GLU A 494 25.42 12.92 6.49
C GLU A 494 26.64 12.33 5.79
N HIS A 495 27.19 13.07 4.82
CA HIS A 495 28.36 12.64 4.07
C HIS A 495 29.63 13.16 4.75
N LEU A 496 30.57 12.26 5.03
CA LEU A 496 31.86 12.62 5.62
C LEU A 496 32.62 13.59 4.71
N PHE A 497 33.12 14.68 5.28
CA PHE A 497 33.97 15.69 4.62
C PHE A 497 33.33 16.40 3.42
N LYS A 498 31.99 16.37 3.29
CA LYS A 498 31.26 17.04 2.20
C LYS A 498 31.65 18.52 2.10
N GLY A 499 31.91 18.97 0.87
CA GLY A 499 32.31 20.34 0.54
C GLY A 499 33.79 20.68 0.77
N LEU A 500 34.60 19.77 1.35
CA LEU A 500 36.06 19.93 1.40
C LEU A 500 36.69 19.49 0.07
N HIS A 501 37.88 19.98 -0.27
CA HIS A 501 38.58 19.59 -1.50
C HIS A 501 38.98 18.10 -1.51
N ARG A 502 38.99 17.43 -2.68
CA ARG A 502 39.34 16.00 -2.85
C ARG A 502 40.67 15.58 -2.21
N SER A 503 41.62 16.51 -2.11
CA SER A 503 42.94 16.26 -1.49
C SER A 503 42.93 16.28 0.04
N PHE A 504 41.78 16.49 0.70
CA PHE A 504 41.70 16.49 2.15
C PHE A 504 42.23 15.16 2.72
N PRO A 505 43.26 15.16 3.59
CA PRO A 505 43.92 13.93 4.01
C PRO A 505 42.97 12.89 4.60
N GLY A 506 42.00 13.30 5.42
CA GLY A 506 41.01 12.39 6.03
C GLY A 506 40.10 11.70 5.02
N ALA A 507 39.88 12.29 3.83
CA ALA A 507 39.07 11.69 2.78
C ALA A 507 39.86 10.69 1.92
N ASN A 508 41.19 10.61 2.09
CA ASN A 508 42.09 9.77 1.32
C ASN A 508 42.58 8.53 2.10
N VAL A 509 41.74 8.04 3.03
CA VAL A 509 42.00 6.86 3.86
C VAL A 509 40.90 5.83 3.66
N THR A 510 41.26 4.64 3.18
CA THR A 510 40.38 3.46 3.10
C THR A 510 39.96 3.02 4.50
N ARG A 511 38.66 2.77 4.70
CA ARG A 511 38.11 2.50 6.04
C ARG A 511 36.74 1.83 6.01
N PRO A 512 36.35 1.12 7.08
CA PRO A 512 34.95 0.79 7.32
C PRO A 512 34.16 2.08 7.62
N VAL A 513 32.88 2.10 7.23
CA VAL A 513 31.95 3.21 7.46
C VAL A 513 30.55 2.66 7.79
N PRO A 514 29.67 3.40 8.48
CA PRO A 514 28.32 2.97 8.82
C PRO A 514 27.50 2.61 7.59
N ALA A 515 27.61 3.44 6.54
CA ALA A 515 26.92 3.25 5.28
C ALA A 515 27.67 3.97 4.14
N VAL A 516 27.31 3.63 2.92
CA VAL A 516 27.72 4.33 1.68
C VAL A 516 26.48 4.60 0.84
N THR A 517 26.56 5.56 -0.06
CA THR A 517 25.44 5.85 -0.95
C THR A 517 25.35 4.86 -2.11
N ALA A 518 24.13 4.56 -2.56
CA ALA A 518 23.92 3.75 -3.76
C ALA A 518 24.16 4.51 -5.09
N ALA A 519 24.59 5.78 -5.04
CA ALA A 519 25.08 6.48 -6.23
C ALA A 519 26.28 5.76 -6.87
N CYS A 520 27.10 5.09 -6.05
CA CYS A 520 28.04 4.06 -6.50
C CYS A 520 28.28 3.04 -5.37
N MET A 521 27.72 1.84 -5.49
CA MET A 521 27.82 0.77 -4.48
C MET A 521 28.06 -0.59 -5.12
N MET A 522 29.13 -1.28 -4.69
CA MET A 522 29.38 -2.67 -5.06
C MET A 522 28.96 -3.63 -3.94
N VAL A 523 28.32 -4.73 -4.32
CA VAL A 523 27.82 -5.77 -3.42
C VAL A 523 27.80 -7.13 -4.11
N ASP A 524 27.99 -8.22 -3.36
CA ASP A 524 27.79 -9.57 -3.88
C ASP A 524 26.32 -9.81 -4.24
N ARG A 525 26.04 -10.37 -5.43
CA ARG A 525 24.69 -10.55 -5.95
C ARG A 525 23.85 -11.49 -5.08
N GLN A 526 24.45 -12.56 -4.55
CA GLN A 526 23.73 -13.49 -3.68
C GLN A 526 23.42 -12.82 -2.35
N LEU A 527 24.37 -12.08 -1.78
CA LEU A 527 24.13 -11.31 -0.55
C LEU A 527 23.04 -10.25 -0.75
N PHE A 528 23.03 -9.54 -1.87
CA PHE A 528 21.97 -8.57 -2.19
C PHE A 528 20.59 -9.25 -2.23
N ALA A 529 20.49 -10.42 -2.88
CA ALA A 529 19.26 -11.20 -2.92
C ALA A 529 18.84 -11.73 -1.54
N ASP A 530 19.79 -12.25 -0.75
CA ASP A 530 19.55 -12.78 0.59
C ASP A 530 19.03 -11.71 1.56
N MET A 531 19.45 -10.45 1.37
CA MET A 531 18.95 -9.32 2.12
C MET A 531 17.60 -8.78 1.61
N GLY A 532 17.11 -9.26 0.47
CA GLY A 532 15.86 -8.81 -0.16
C GLY A 532 16.01 -7.54 -1.02
N GLY A 533 17.23 -7.20 -1.46
CA GLY A 533 17.53 -6.03 -2.28
C GLY A 533 17.38 -4.69 -1.56
N LEU A 534 17.28 -3.59 -2.31
CA LEU A 534 16.99 -2.27 -1.75
C LEU A 534 15.53 -2.19 -1.28
N SER A 535 15.29 -1.54 -0.14
CA SER A 535 13.94 -1.43 0.43
C SER A 535 13.07 -0.54 -0.45
N THR A 536 11.95 -1.09 -0.90
CA THR A 536 10.94 -0.36 -1.68
C THR A 536 9.90 0.33 -0.78
N ALA A 537 10.13 0.37 0.54
CA ALA A 537 9.26 1.04 1.50
C ALA A 537 9.47 2.57 1.53
N TYR A 538 10.63 3.05 1.10
CA TYR A 538 10.91 4.48 0.92
C TYR A 538 10.26 4.97 -0.38
N VAL A 539 9.58 6.11 -0.33
CA VAL A 539 8.87 6.63 -1.49
C VAL A 539 9.87 7.36 -2.38
N GLN A 540 9.99 7.01 -3.66
CA GLN A 540 10.76 7.78 -4.66
C GLN A 540 12.23 8.08 -4.29
N GLY A 541 12.89 7.20 -3.52
CA GLY A 541 14.30 7.28 -3.15
C GLY A 541 14.59 7.98 -1.83
N ASP A 542 15.85 8.24 -1.52
CA ASP A 542 16.39 8.65 -0.22
C ASP A 542 16.24 7.58 0.89
N TYR A 543 17.36 7.27 1.56
CA TYR A 543 17.52 6.32 2.69
C TYR A 543 17.50 4.81 2.36
N GLU A 544 17.17 4.39 1.14
CA GLU A 544 17.21 2.97 0.76
C GLU A 544 18.63 2.37 0.81
N ASP A 545 19.65 3.19 0.60
CA ASP A 545 21.06 2.82 0.61
C ASP A 545 21.60 2.61 2.03
N SER A 546 21.32 3.55 2.94
CA SER A 546 21.64 3.39 4.37
C SER A 546 20.85 2.27 5.02
N ASP A 547 19.57 2.11 4.68
CA ASP A 547 18.74 0.97 5.12
C ASP A 547 19.39 -0.36 4.73
N PHE A 548 19.85 -0.49 3.49
CA PHE A 548 20.54 -1.69 3.02
C PHE A 548 21.85 -1.91 3.80
N CYS A 549 22.65 -0.86 4.02
CA CYS A 549 23.88 -0.95 4.83
C CYS A 549 23.60 -1.36 6.29
N LEU A 550 22.53 -0.84 6.91
CA LEU A 550 22.11 -1.19 8.27
C LEU A 550 21.63 -2.64 8.36
N ARG A 551 20.90 -3.11 7.34
CA ARG A 551 20.54 -4.53 7.19
C ARG A 551 21.77 -5.42 7.08
N LEU A 552 22.77 -5.02 6.29
CA LEU A 552 24.07 -5.72 6.19
C LEU A 552 24.79 -5.75 7.54
N ALA A 553 24.84 -4.62 8.26
CA ALA A 553 25.44 -4.55 9.59
C ALA A 553 24.76 -5.50 10.59
N ARG A 554 23.43 -5.57 10.59
CA ARG A 554 22.66 -6.56 11.39
C ARG A 554 23.01 -8.00 11.04
N SER A 555 23.43 -8.27 9.80
CA SER A 555 23.89 -9.61 9.35
C SER A 555 25.37 -9.90 9.68
N GLY A 556 26.08 -8.95 10.30
CA GLY A 556 27.51 -9.07 10.62
C GLY A 556 28.44 -8.78 9.44
N LYS A 557 27.95 -8.08 8.41
CA LYS A 557 28.75 -7.63 7.26
C LYS A 557 29.18 -6.17 7.44
N GLU A 558 30.35 -5.84 6.93
CA GLU A 558 30.91 -4.49 7.03
C GLU A 558 30.72 -3.69 5.73
N THR A 559 30.46 -2.40 5.88
CA THR A 559 30.46 -1.46 4.74
C THR A 559 31.78 -0.71 4.70
N TRP A 560 32.38 -0.60 3.51
CA TRP A 560 33.70 -0.01 3.31
C TRP A 560 33.69 1.15 2.31
N TYR A 561 34.59 2.11 2.53
CA TYR A 561 34.86 3.25 1.66
C TYR A 561 36.26 3.12 1.02
N LEU A 562 36.34 3.22 -0.30
CA LEU A 562 37.56 3.11 -1.10
C LEU A 562 37.92 4.43 -1.81
N PRO A 563 38.84 5.25 -1.28
CA PRO A 563 39.21 6.54 -1.85
C PRO A 563 40.12 6.49 -3.08
N SER A 564 40.70 5.33 -3.40
CA SER A 564 41.56 5.15 -4.59
C SER A 564 40.77 5.05 -5.90
N VAL A 565 39.45 4.94 -5.81
CA VAL A 565 38.51 5.08 -6.92
C VAL A 565 37.75 6.39 -6.71
N GLU A 566 37.81 7.26 -7.72
CA GLU A 566 37.22 8.60 -7.69
C GLU A 566 36.26 8.72 -8.88
N LEU A 567 35.03 9.14 -8.60
CA LEU A 567 34.00 9.38 -9.62
C LEU A 567 33.39 10.76 -9.37
N TYR A 568 32.98 11.44 -10.44
CA TYR A 568 32.18 12.66 -10.38
C TYR A 568 30.69 12.30 -10.38
N HIS A 569 29.87 13.02 -9.62
CA HIS A 569 28.41 12.81 -9.57
C HIS A 569 27.70 14.17 -9.65
N LEU A 570 27.01 14.42 -10.76
CA LEU A 570 26.47 15.73 -11.15
C LEU A 570 25.10 16.10 -10.50
N GLU A 571 24.85 15.56 -9.31
CA GLU A 571 23.63 15.55 -8.45
C GLU A 571 22.46 16.49 -8.85
N GLY A 572 21.23 15.97 -8.76
CA GLY A 572 20.00 16.80 -8.71
C GLY A 572 19.37 17.14 -10.07
N GLN A 573 19.66 16.34 -11.10
CA GLN A 573 19.29 16.65 -12.48
C GLN A 573 17.86 16.23 -12.89
N SER A 574 17.19 15.35 -12.13
CA SER A 574 15.94 14.67 -12.53
C SER A 574 14.76 14.82 -11.58
N TYR A 575 14.85 15.58 -10.47
CA TYR A 575 13.78 15.62 -9.46
C TYR A 575 13.41 17.04 -8.96
N PRO A 576 12.16 17.51 -9.15
CA PRO A 576 11.72 18.82 -8.66
C PRO A 576 11.82 18.97 -7.13
N SER A 577 12.36 20.10 -6.67
CA SER A 577 12.77 20.32 -5.28
C SER A 577 11.66 20.25 -4.22
N VAL A 578 10.43 20.67 -4.56
CA VAL A 578 9.30 20.71 -3.60
C VAL A 578 8.78 19.30 -3.28
N LEU A 579 8.64 18.45 -4.30
CA LEU A 579 8.23 17.06 -4.12
C LEU A 579 9.30 16.24 -3.39
N ARG A 580 10.58 16.59 -3.62
CA ARG A 580 11.72 16.03 -2.88
C ARG A 580 11.60 16.29 -1.39
N ALA A 581 11.42 17.53 -0.97
CA ALA A 581 11.42 17.89 0.46
C ALA A 581 10.38 17.11 1.29
N GLN A 582 9.16 16.94 0.77
CA GLN A 582 8.10 16.20 1.48
C GLN A 582 8.39 14.70 1.55
N THR A 583 8.87 14.14 0.43
CA THR A 583 9.26 12.73 0.32
C THR A 583 10.42 12.41 1.26
N THR A 584 11.48 13.22 1.23
CA THR A 584 12.65 13.09 2.11
C THR A 584 12.24 13.16 3.58
N GLY A 585 11.34 14.08 3.95
CA GLY A 585 10.86 14.19 5.34
C GLY A 585 10.12 12.94 5.83
N TYR A 586 9.25 12.35 5.01
CA TYR A 586 8.59 11.08 5.35
C TYR A 586 9.59 9.91 5.41
N ASN A 587 10.50 9.80 4.43
CA ASN A 587 11.49 8.73 4.38
C ASN A 587 12.49 8.82 5.54
N GLN A 588 12.88 10.03 5.94
CA GLN A 588 13.69 10.29 7.14
C GLN A 588 12.99 9.80 8.41
N TRP A 589 11.71 10.13 8.56
CA TRP A 589 10.88 9.67 9.67
C TRP A 589 10.78 8.15 9.69
N LEU A 590 10.52 7.52 8.53
CA LEU A 590 10.41 6.07 8.39
C LEU A 590 11.74 5.38 8.72
N HIS A 591 12.85 5.89 8.18
CA HIS A 591 14.19 5.38 8.45
C HIS A 591 14.51 5.44 9.95
N THR A 592 14.23 6.58 10.60
CA THR A 592 14.37 6.72 12.05
C THR A 592 13.51 5.67 12.78
N HIS A 593 12.24 5.53 12.43
CA HIS A 593 11.33 4.56 13.05
C HIS A 593 11.77 3.11 12.93
N LEU A 594 12.41 2.74 11.82
CA LEU A 594 12.90 1.38 11.58
C LEU A 594 14.23 1.09 12.28
N TRP A 595 15.05 2.12 12.51
CA TRP A 595 16.48 1.96 12.80
C TRP A 595 17.00 2.76 14.00
N ASP A 596 16.15 3.46 14.77
CA ASP A 596 16.57 4.36 15.87
C ASP A 596 17.58 3.69 16.83
N GLU A 597 17.25 2.50 17.35
CA GLU A 597 18.10 1.77 18.30
C GLU A 597 19.44 1.34 17.68
N ASP A 598 19.45 0.87 16.43
CA ASP A 598 20.68 0.46 15.74
C ASP A 598 21.56 1.67 15.43
N ILE A 599 20.96 2.75 14.93
CA ILE A 599 21.67 3.98 14.60
C ILE A 599 22.25 4.60 15.87
N GLU A 600 21.52 4.63 16.99
CA GLU A 600 22.03 5.14 18.26
C GLU A 600 23.27 4.35 18.71
N ALA A 601 23.21 3.01 18.63
CA ALA A 601 24.35 2.15 18.95
C ALA A 601 25.55 2.38 18.02
N ILE A 602 25.30 2.53 16.71
CA ILE A 602 26.33 2.78 15.70
C ILE A 602 26.96 4.16 15.88
N ALA A 603 26.15 5.19 16.09
CA ALA A 603 26.61 6.56 16.30
C ALA A 603 27.44 6.68 17.58
N ALA A 604 27.00 6.07 18.68
CA ALA A 604 27.77 6.05 19.92
C ALA A 604 29.12 5.33 19.76
N ALA A 605 29.16 4.20 19.05
CA ALA A 605 30.41 3.53 18.72
C ALA A 605 31.30 4.37 17.79
N TRP A 606 30.68 5.12 16.87
CA TRP A 606 31.37 6.00 15.94
C TRP A 606 32.05 7.18 16.63
N GLU A 607 31.37 7.84 17.55
CA GLU A 607 31.86 8.98 18.32
C GLU A 607 32.93 8.59 19.36
N ALA A 608 32.84 7.38 19.92
CA ALA A 608 33.79 6.88 20.92
C ALA A 608 35.17 6.52 20.33
N ALA A 609 35.32 6.51 19.01
CA ALA A 609 36.60 6.18 18.38
C ALA A 609 37.65 7.28 18.59
N PRO A 610 38.94 6.90 18.72
CA PRO A 610 40.01 7.87 18.91
C PRO A 610 40.05 8.91 17.76
N PRO A 611 40.30 10.20 18.06
CA PRO A 611 40.43 11.23 17.03
C PRO A 611 41.48 10.84 15.97
N GLY A 612 41.07 10.78 14.70
CA GLY A 612 41.93 10.36 13.58
C GLY A 612 41.93 8.86 13.29
N GLN A 613 41.18 8.06 14.04
CA GLN A 613 40.84 6.67 13.70
C GLN A 613 39.34 6.55 13.49
N VAL A 614 38.96 5.98 12.35
CA VAL A 614 37.58 5.57 12.12
C VAL A 614 37.37 4.23 12.83
N PRO A 615 36.29 4.05 13.63
CA PRO A 615 36.10 2.82 14.40
C PRO A 615 36.00 1.60 13.49
N ALA A 616 36.53 0.48 13.98
CA ALA A 616 36.16 -0.83 13.46
C ALA A 616 34.66 -1.05 13.61
N ALA A 617 34.08 -1.90 12.76
CA ALA A 617 32.63 -2.05 12.66
C ALA A 617 31.93 -2.22 14.02
N PRO A 618 30.70 -1.68 14.16
CA PRO A 618 29.91 -1.85 15.36
C PRO A 618 29.75 -3.35 15.68
N PRO A 619 29.83 -3.76 16.96
CA PRO A 619 29.56 -5.15 17.32
C PRO A 619 28.15 -5.53 16.87
N ALA A 620 28.00 -6.72 16.28
CA ALA A 620 26.71 -7.22 15.79
C ALA A 620 25.59 -6.94 16.79
N VAL A 621 24.57 -6.17 16.36
CA VAL A 621 23.42 -5.83 17.19
C VAL A 621 22.74 -7.15 17.59
N ARG A 622 22.71 -7.43 18.89
CA ARG A 622 22.14 -8.68 19.41
C ARG A 622 20.66 -8.74 19.05
N ARG A 623 20.25 -9.84 18.40
CA ARG A 623 18.86 -10.19 18.09
C ARG A 623 17.94 -9.94 19.27
N ASN A 624 17.16 -8.85 19.23
CA ASN A 624 15.91 -8.77 19.95
C ASN A 624 14.78 -9.06 18.95
N ARG A 625 13.87 -9.95 19.35
CA ARG A 625 12.62 -10.24 18.63
C ARG A 625 11.91 -8.92 18.28
N PRO A 626 11.16 -8.86 17.16
CA PRO A 626 10.37 -7.67 16.82
C PRO A 626 9.53 -7.26 18.03
N ALA A 627 9.72 -6.03 18.48
CA ALA A 627 8.96 -5.46 19.57
C ALA A 627 7.49 -5.38 19.13
N THR A 628 6.62 -6.08 19.85
CA THR A 628 5.19 -5.79 19.84
C THR A 628 4.98 -4.30 20.13
N PRO A 629 4.08 -3.61 19.39
CA PRO A 629 3.85 -2.18 19.57
C PRO A 629 3.51 -1.88 21.03
N ARG A 630 4.26 -0.95 21.61
CA ARG A 630 4.10 -0.53 23.00
C ARG A 630 2.76 0.20 23.13
N ALA A 631 1.87 -0.31 23.98
CA ALA A 631 0.60 0.37 24.27
C ALA A 631 0.86 1.79 24.83
N PRO A 632 0.00 2.77 24.49
CA PRO A 632 0.16 4.15 24.97
C PRO A 632 0.11 4.20 26.50
N LYS A 633 1.05 4.91 27.11
CA LYS A 633 1.05 5.15 28.56
C LYS A 633 -0.16 6.01 28.93
N ALA A 634 -0.95 5.54 29.89
CA ALA A 634 -2.06 6.30 30.46
C ALA A 634 -1.57 7.62 31.09
N PRO A 635 -2.36 8.71 31.01
CA PRO A 635 -1.98 10.00 31.58
C PRO A 635 -1.93 9.92 33.11
N VAL A 636 -0.85 10.45 33.67
CA VAL A 636 -0.66 10.60 35.12
C VAL A 636 -1.64 11.66 35.61
N THR A 637 -2.62 11.25 36.41
CA THR A 637 -3.47 12.14 37.20
C THR A 637 -2.61 12.90 38.21
N ALA A 638 -2.55 14.23 38.08
CA ALA A 638 -2.03 15.10 39.13
C ALA A 638 -3.01 15.08 40.32
N GLN A 639 -2.52 14.68 41.49
CA GLN A 639 -3.19 14.91 42.76
C GLN A 639 -2.55 16.12 43.45
N SER A 640 -3.43 17.07 43.81
CA SER A 640 -3.32 18.19 44.77
C SER A 640 -2.14 19.14 44.68
#